data_AF-A0A6G2V5F6-F1
#
_entry.id   AF-A0A6G2V5F6-F1
#
_cell.length_a   1.000
_cell.length_b   1.000
_cell.length_c   1.000
_cell.angle_alpha   90.00
_cell.angle_beta   90.00
_cell.angle_gamma   90.00
#
_symmetry.space_group_name_H-M   'P 1'
#
loop_
_entity.id
_entity.type
_entity.pdbx_description
1 polymer ?
#
loop_
_entity_poly.entity_id
_entity_poly.type
_entity_poly.pdbx_seq_one_letter_code
_entity_poly.pdbx_strand_id
1 'polypeptide(L)'
;MTQLADRLEALAASGQPVTFHAVGLTQDVVAAEVAEVAAGPYAPLLAEAVAAVFDQTDPVWAQAAGLFPPGFAGQGSLLALTEALETLMRSSAATTALAGPLNTVLLDGLADAIARVPLLAAARLEGAVRLAAAKAVRPYRVWEALEELPGDGPEDFTERLPRILGVALDCWAQQEATVSATVRNLLEQLSVDEAADVDALFELGCDRLRSALSSHDLVDVSGRMSEARRFFSAAQAAEEARDDAAVYVAVCDAVLGFTAGNTLQVAEAADCIEQALERRAAWLHGTHQPAWLQPRRSAEIAWGRLLLQLRSAAQTLTAPVRMDQWQALDAVLAAYRATRTIHPVGTSGDVTGLAALIEPAVEDGFLREQSFLNALRHAAAHPQDYPGPLFDAETAAVVIARIDAREATTDPAREPAGEDDEEPGRAAASERLHRIAPTLVLKLGGHRALSIADGLDDDALAAVEGLAYNGDVARLKASDPLIVPLLDRFIRELSGHAEFTGDVRQTFSALVEQTLLFLKSRSDLTRTSLFGAGKKDDPPYDYRRKPPKGHRKAVEADLQRDFHGWLQAGPLHNIVFVEPTDMGMGRADVLVHFGSLRYLTEMKQDSDDNTRAHIEARYLAQEAEYTNTNAPFGQLLVLDLTPKSGTGGTRRIDELTWLTTHRPQGADTERRVLAGIVTGNRLTPSAYSK
;
A
#
# COMPACT_ATOMS: atom_id res chain seq x y z
N MET A 1 -43.62 -27.20 -9.19
CA MET A 1 -42.30 -27.62 -9.68
C MET A 1 -42.54 -28.17 -11.07
N THR A 2 -41.81 -27.68 -12.08
CA THR A 2 -41.98 -28.08 -13.48
C THR A 2 -41.41 -29.49 -13.70
N GLN A 3 -41.81 -30.18 -14.77
CA GLN A 3 -41.30 -31.52 -15.05
C GLN A 3 -39.79 -31.49 -15.32
N LEU A 4 -39.32 -30.45 -15.99
CA LEU A 4 -37.91 -30.22 -16.28
C LEU A 4 -37.11 -30.04 -14.99
N ALA A 5 -37.58 -29.25 -14.02
CA ALA A 5 -36.89 -29.06 -12.75
C ALA A 5 -36.76 -30.39 -11.97
N ASP A 6 -37.86 -31.15 -11.84
CA ASP A 6 -37.86 -32.44 -11.15
C ASP A 6 -36.85 -33.43 -11.78
N ARG A 7 -36.75 -33.43 -13.12
CA ARG A 7 -35.83 -34.31 -13.85
C ARG A 7 -34.37 -33.89 -13.72
N LEU A 8 -34.08 -32.58 -13.80
CA LEU A 8 -32.73 -32.06 -13.59
C LEU A 8 -32.22 -32.40 -12.19
N GLU A 9 -33.06 -32.22 -11.16
CA GLU A 9 -32.73 -32.58 -9.78
C GLU A 9 -32.47 -34.08 -9.63
N ALA A 10 -33.32 -34.93 -10.22
CA ALA A 10 -33.14 -36.38 -10.17
C ALA A 10 -31.82 -36.85 -10.82
N LEU A 11 -31.41 -36.24 -11.93
CA LEU A 11 -30.12 -36.53 -12.58
C LEU A 11 -28.95 -36.14 -11.68
N ALA A 12 -28.97 -34.91 -11.15
CA ALA A 12 -27.93 -34.43 -10.25
C ALA A 12 -27.80 -35.29 -8.98
N ALA A 13 -28.93 -35.65 -8.34
CA ALA A 13 -28.95 -36.48 -7.14
C ALA A 13 -28.44 -37.91 -7.37
N SER A 14 -28.57 -38.42 -8.60
CA SER A 14 -28.07 -39.75 -9.00
C SER A 14 -26.64 -39.72 -9.56
N GLY A 15 -26.00 -38.55 -9.62
CA GLY A 15 -24.67 -38.36 -10.21
C GLY A 15 -24.62 -38.63 -11.72
N GLN A 16 -25.76 -38.57 -12.40
CA GLN A 16 -25.84 -38.72 -13.85
C GLN A 16 -25.58 -37.38 -14.56
N PRO A 17 -25.05 -37.40 -15.81
CA PRO A 17 -24.82 -36.17 -16.57
C PRO A 17 -26.12 -35.37 -16.77
N VAL A 18 -26.10 -34.09 -16.37
CA VAL A 18 -27.26 -33.21 -16.52
C VAL A 18 -27.31 -32.68 -17.95
N THR A 19 -28.11 -33.31 -18.81
CA THR A 19 -28.28 -32.95 -20.24
C THR A 19 -29.75 -33.05 -20.65
N PHE A 20 -30.17 -32.31 -21.69
CA PHE A 20 -31.55 -32.39 -22.17
C PHE A 20 -31.92 -33.78 -22.72
N HIS A 21 -30.96 -34.55 -23.25
CA HIS A 21 -31.19 -35.95 -23.63
C HIS A 21 -31.46 -36.84 -22.41
N ALA A 22 -30.68 -36.68 -21.34
CA ALA A 22 -30.81 -37.51 -20.14
C ALA A 22 -32.09 -37.21 -19.33
N VAL A 23 -32.63 -35.99 -19.46
CA VAL A 23 -33.88 -35.58 -18.82
C VAL A 23 -35.08 -36.41 -19.30
N GLY A 24 -35.03 -36.95 -20.53
CA GLY A 24 -36.06 -37.85 -21.05
C GLY A 24 -37.42 -37.19 -21.32
N LEU A 25 -37.44 -35.85 -21.48
CA LEU A 25 -38.62 -35.08 -21.85
C LEU A 25 -38.60 -34.73 -23.34
N THR A 26 -39.78 -34.50 -23.93
CA THR A 26 -39.90 -34.06 -25.32
C THR A 26 -39.43 -32.62 -25.51
N GLN A 27 -39.04 -32.25 -26.73
CA GLN A 27 -38.54 -30.91 -27.03
C GLN A 27 -39.52 -29.79 -26.68
N ASP A 28 -40.81 -30.00 -27.00
CA ASP A 28 -41.86 -29.01 -26.72
C ASP A 28 -42.02 -28.75 -25.23
N VAL A 29 -41.91 -29.79 -24.39
CA VAL A 29 -41.98 -29.67 -22.93
C VAL A 29 -40.78 -28.90 -22.38
N VAL A 30 -39.56 -29.25 -22.82
CA VAL A 30 -38.35 -28.54 -22.40
C VAL A 30 -38.43 -27.08 -22.84
N ALA A 31 -38.74 -26.81 -24.11
CA ALA A 31 -38.84 -25.44 -24.62
C ALA A 31 -39.89 -24.60 -23.88
N ALA A 32 -41.02 -25.20 -23.48
CA ALA A 32 -42.06 -24.52 -22.70
C ALA A 32 -41.63 -24.20 -21.26
N GLU A 33 -40.80 -25.05 -20.64
CA GLU A 33 -40.44 -24.94 -19.22
C GLU A 33 -39.07 -24.28 -18.96
N VAL A 34 -38.18 -24.19 -19.96
CA VAL A 34 -36.82 -23.61 -19.82
C VAL A 34 -36.84 -22.22 -19.17
N ALA A 35 -37.74 -21.33 -19.60
CA ALA A 35 -37.78 -19.97 -19.08
C ALA A 35 -38.18 -19.91 -17.59
N GLU A 36 -39.15 -20.73 -17.18
CA GLU A 36 -39.58 -20.84 -15.78
C GLU A 36 -38.47 -21.42 -14.91
N VAL A 37 -37.79 -22.47 -15.39
CA VAL A 37 -36.68 -23.11 -14.66
C VAL A 37 -35.48 -22.17 -14.55
N ALA A 38 -35.18 -21.37 -15.58
CA ALA A 38 -34.09 -20.39 -15.56
C ALA A 38 -34.34 -19.23 -14.56
N ALA A 39 -35.59 -18.86 -14.33
CA ALA A 39 -35.97 -17.87 -13.30
C ALA A 39 -35.95 -18.46 -11.87
N GLY A 40 -36.02 -19.78 -11.75
CA GLY A 40 -36.10 -20.50 -10.48
C GLY A 40 -34.76 -20.94 -9.88
N PRO A 41 -34.77 -21.64 -8.74
CA PRO A 41 -33.54 -22.06 -8.04
C PRO A 41 -32.75 -23.16 -8.78
N TYR A 42 -33.35 -23.85 -9.74
CA TYR A 42 -32.72 -24.91 -10.54
C TYR A 42 -31.97 -24.38 -11.77
N ALA A 43 -31.84 -23.06 -11.91
CA ALA A 43 -31.09 -22.42 -13.00
C ALA A 43 -29.65 -22.95 -13.16
N PRO A 44 -28.89 -23.29 -12.10
CA PRO A 44 -27.54 -23.86 -12.26
C PRO A 44 -27.52 -25.23 -12.95
N LEU A 45 -28.45 -26.13 -12.61
CA LEU A 45 -28.58 -27.44 -13.26
C LEU A 45 -29.05 -27.28 -14.72
N LEU A 46 -29.95 -26.33 -14.96
CA LEU A 46 -30.36 -25.99 -16.31
C LEU A 46 -29.18 -25.43 -17.13
N ALA A 47 -28.34 -24.59 -16.52
CA ALA A 47 -27.14 -24.05 -17.14
C ALA A 47 -26.14 -25.16 -17.53
N GLU A 48 -26.00 -26.22 -16.73
CA GLU A 48 -25.19 -27.40 -17.08
C GLU A 48 -25.74 -28.10 -18.34
N ALA A 49 -27.06 -28.34 -18.38
CA ALA A 49 -27.70 -28.93 -19.56
C ALA A 49 -27.57 -28.04 -20.81
N VAL A 50 -27.72 -26.73 -20.65
CA VAL A 50 -27.55 -25.74 -21.72
C VAL A 50 -26.10 -25.71 -22.21
N ALA A 51 -25.12 -25.74 -21.32
CA ALA A 51 -23.71 -25.81 -21.69
C ALA A 51 -23.41 -27.07 -22.52
N ALA A 52 -23.92 -28.22 -22.07
CA ALA A 52 -23.76 -29.48 -22.79
C ALA A 52 -24.34 -29.46 -24.21
N VAL A 53 -25.46 -28.77 -24.45
CA VAL A 53 -26.03 -28.59 -25.79
C VAL A 53 -25.06 -27.89 -26.73
N PHE A 54 -24.46 -26.79 -26.29
CA PHE A 54 -23.54 -26.02 -27.13
C PHE A 54 -22.18 -26.69 -27.28
N ASP A 55 -21.65 -27.33 -26.23
CA ASP A 55 -20.40 -28.09 -26.30
C ASP A 55 -20.48 -29.27 -27.29
N GLN A 56 -21.64 -29.92 -27.36
CA GLN A 56 -21.89 -31.03 -28.29
C GLN A 56 -22.35 -30.55 -29.68
N THR A 57 -22.51 -29.23 -29.87
CA THR A 57 -23.04 -28.62 -31.11
C THR A 57 -24.38 -29.25 -31.50
N ASP A 58 -25.28 -29.45 -30.54
CA ASP A 58 -26.53 -30.17 -30.77
C ASP A 58 -27.60 -29.24 -31.40
N PRO A 59 -27.92 -29.41 -32.70
CA PRO A 59 -28.85 -28.53 -33.39
C PRO A 59 -30.30 -28.77 -32.97
N VAL A 60 -30.61 -29.94 -32.41
CA VAL A 60 -31.95 -30.34 -31.98
C VAL A 60 -32.34 -29.49 -30.78
N TRP A 61 -31.42 -29.35 -29.83
CA TRP A 61 -31.69 -28.67 -28.56
C TRP A 61 -31.28 -27.18 -28.52
N ALA A 62 -30.54 -26.69 -29.51
CA ALA A 62 -30.07 -25.31 -29.57
C ALA A 62 -31.20 -24.26 -29.42
N GLN A 63 -32.37 -24.51 -30.02
CA GLN A 63 -33.50 -23.59 -29.92
C GLN A 63 -34.04 -23.50 -28.48
N ALA A 64 -34.19 -24.64 -27.79
CA ALA A 64 -34.65 -24.67 -26.40
C ALA A 64 -33.61 -24.03 -25.47
N ALA A 65 -32.31 -24.34 -25.68
CA ALA A 65 -31.22 -23.72 -24.94
C ALA A 65 -31.18 -22.18 -25.10
N GLY A 66 -31.52 -21.67 -26.29
CA GLY A 66 -31.64 -20.23 -26.57
C GLY A 66 -32.74 -19.50 -25.79
N LEU A 67 -33.67 -20.22 -25.15
CA LEU A 67 -34.71 -19.65 -24.29
C LEU A 67 -34.23 -19.44 -22.84
N PHE A 68 -33.02 -19.87 -22.50
CA PHE A 68 -32.45 -19.68 -21.17
C PHE A 68 -32.30 -18.19 -20.79
N PRO A 69 -31.64 -17.32 -21.59
CA PRO A 69 -31.44 -15.92 -21.21
C PRO A 69 -32.71 -15.13 -20.88
N PRO A 70 -33.81 -15.16 -21.66
CA PRO A 70 -35.01 -14.41 -21.31
C PRO A 70 -35.68 -14.88 -20.01
N GLY A 71 -35.63 -16.19 -19.69
CA GLY A 71 -36.09 -16.69 -18.38
C GLY A 71 -35.16 -16.26 -17.24
N PHE A 72 -33.85 -16.28 -17.49
CA PHE A 72 -32.83 -15.89 -16.53
C PHE A 72 -32.96 -14.42 -16.07
N ALA A 73 -33.62 -13.56 -16.85
CA ALA A 73 -33.96 -12.18 -16.46
C ALA A 73 -34.79 -12.10 -15.17
N GLY A 74 -35.63 -13.11 -14.94
CA GLY A 74 -36.48 -13.23 -13.77
C GLY A 74 -35.80 -13.85 -12.55
N GLN A 75 -34.51 -14.21 -12.64
CA GLN A 75 -33.79 -14.83 -11.53
C GLN A 75 -33.74 -13.88 -10.32
N GLY A 76 -34.25 -14.34 -9.18
CA GLY A 76 -34.29 -13.58 -7.93
C GLY A 76 -33.28 -14.05 -6.86
N SER A 77 -32.61 -15.18 -7.07
CA SER A 77 -31.59 -15.71 -6.17
C SER A 77 -30.19 -15.33 -6.61
N LEU A 78 -29.45 -14.66 -5.73
CA LEU A 78 -28.04 -14.33 -5.93
C LEU A 78 -27.19 -15.59 -6.21
N LEU A 79 -27.38 -16.64 -5.42
CA LEU A 79 -26.62 -17.88 -5.54
C LEU A 79 -26.90 -18.57 -6.89
N ALA A 80 -28.17 -18.70 -7.27
CA ALA A 80 -28.55 -19.34 -8.52
C ALA A 80 -28.07 -18.52 -9.73
N LEU A 81 -28.09 -17.19 -9.65
CA LEU A 81 -27.57 -16.32 -10.70
C LEU A 81 -26.06 -16.51 -10.88
N THR A 82 -25.28 -16.40 -9.80
CA THR A 82 -23.81 -16.51 -9.87
C THR A 82 -23.35 -17.89 -10.30
N GLU A 83 -23.96 -18.95 -9.77
CA GLU A 83 -23.61 -20.34 -10.11
C GLU A 83 -23.98 -20.70 -11.54
N ALA A 84 -25.16 -20.28 -12.02
CA ALA A 84 -25.56 -20.50 -13.41
C ALA A 84 -24.64 -19.76 -14.39
N LEU A 85 -24.31 -18.49 -14.11
CA LEU A 85 -23.36 -17.71 -14.90
C LEU A 85 -21.99 -18.37 -14.95
N GLU A 86 -21.49 -18.84 -13.81
CA GLU A 86 -20.20 -19.53 -13.75
C GLU A 86 -20.21 -20.84 -14.54
N THR A 87 -21.26 -21.64 -14.40
CA THR A 87 -21.44 -22.88 -15.15
C THR A 87 -21.45 -22.64 -16.66
N LEU A 88 -22.18 -21.62 -17.14
CA LEU A 88 -22.16 -21.24 -18.55
C LEU A 88 -20.78 -20.76 -19.00
N MET A 89 -20.11 -19.95 -18.19
CA MET A 89 -18.78 -19.40 -18.49
C MET A 89 -17.65 -20.43 -18.53
N ARG A 90 -17.85 -21.63 -17.96
CA ARG A 90 -16.90 -22.75 -18.11
C ARG A 90 -16.91 -23.34 -19.52
N SER A 91 -18.02 -23.20 -20.26
CA SER A 91 -18.14 -23.60 -21.67
C SER A 91 -17.93 -22.40 -22.59
N SER A 92 -16.84 -22.41 -23.36
CA SER A 92 -16.60 -21.32 -24.33
C SER A 92 -17.65 -21.30 -25.46
N ALA A 93 -18.18 -22.47 -25.83
CA ALA A 93 -19.22 -22.62 -26.84
C ALA A 93 -20.54 -22.00 -26.37
N ALA A 94 -21.00 -22.35 -25.16
CA ALA A 94 -22.22 -21.80 -24.59
C ALA A 94 -22.11 -20.31 -24.32
N THR A 95 -20.96 -19.88 -23.77
CA THR A 95 -20.68 -18.46 -23.55
C THR A 95 -20.78 -17.70 -24.86
N THR A 96 -20.11 -18.14 -25.93
CA THR A 96 -20.14 -17.47 -27.24
C THR A 96 -21.54 -17.43 -27.83
N ALA A 97 -22.30 -18.53 -27.74
CA ALA A 97 -23.65 -18.61 -28.31
C ALA A 97 -24.68 -17.73 -27.58
N LEU A 98 -24.56 -17.59 -26.25
CA LEU A 98 -25.53 -16.88 -25.42
C LEU A 98 -25.09 -15.48 -24.97
N ALA A 99 -23.85 -15.06 -25.27
CA ALA A 99 -23.25 -13.84 -24.72
C ALA A 99 -24.10 -12.58 -24.93
N GLY A 100 -24.58 -12.36 -26.15
CA GLY A 100 -25.36 -11.17 -26.51
C GLY A 100 -26.70 -11.08 -25.76
N PRO A 101 -27.55 -12.13 -25.83
CA PRO A 101 -28.79 -12.20 -25.05
C PRO A 101 -28.57 -12.12 -23.53
N LEU A 102 -27.55 -12.81 -22.99
CA LEU A 102 -27.24 -12.75 -21.56
C LEU A 102 -26.80 -11.35 -21.13
N ASN A 103 -25.89 -10.72 -21.86
CA ASN A 103 -25.42 -9.37 -21.55
C ASN A 103 -26.58 -8.35 -21.55
N THR A 104 -27.50 -8.47 -22.52
CA THR A 104 -28.71 -7.65 -22.58
C THR A 104 -29.55 -7.83 -21.31
N VAL A 105 -29.89 -9.08 -20.98
CA VAL A 105 -30.73 -9.40 -19.82
C VAL A 105 -30.11 -8.98 -18.48
N LEU A 106 -28.79 -9.05 -18.35
CA LEU A 106 -28.08 -8.65 -17.14
C LEU A 106 -28.07 -7.13 -16.93
N LEU A 107 -28.03 -6.35 -18.01
CA LEU A 107 -27.99 -4.88 -17.95
C LEU A 107 -29.38 -4.22 -18.01
N ASP A 108 -30.37 -4.90 -18.59
CA ASP A 108 -31.74 -4.39 -18.71
C ASP A 108 -32.33 -4.08 -17.32
N GLY A 109 -32.75 -2.83 -17.11
CA GLY A 109 -33.35 -2.37 -15.87
C GLY A 109 -32.39 -2.30 -14.67
N LEU A 110 -31.06 -2.26 -14.91
CA LEU A 110 -30.05 -2.25 -13.85
C LEU A 110 -30.28 -1.13 -12.82
N ALA A 111 -30.61 0.08 -13.25
CA ALA A 111 -30.87 1.21 -12.33
C ALA A 111 -32.03 0.93 -11.34
N ASP A 112 -33.14 0.34 -11.80
CA ASP A 112 -34.25 -0.07 -10.93
C ASP A 112 -33.83 -1.23 -10.01
N ALA A 113 -33.04 -2.17 -10.54
CA ALA A 113 -32.52 -3.30 -9.77
C ALA A 113 -31.58 -2.85 -8.65
N ILE A 114 -30.74 -1.83 -8.86
CA ILE A 114 -29.87 -1.25 -7.82
C ILE A 114 -30.72 -0.77 -6.64
N ALA A 115 -31.82 -0.07 -6.90
CA ALA A 115 -32.69 0.45 -5.84
C ALA A 115 -33.50 -0.63 -5.11
N ARG A 116 -33.89 -1.71 -5.81
CA ARG A 116 -34.84 -2.71 -5.27
C ARG A 116 -34.19 -3.98 -4.74
N VAL A 117 -33.10 -4.43 -5.37
CA VAL A 117 -32.40 -5.70 -5.12
C VAL A 117 -30.88 -5.53 -5.31
N PRO A 118 -30.22 -4.69 -4.50
CA PRO A 118 -28.85 -4.22 -4.74
C PRO A 118 -27.81 -5.33 -4.91
N LEU A 119 -27.82 -6.36 -4.05
CA LEU A 119 -26.90 -7.51 -4.17
C LEU A 119 -27.04 -8.25 -5.51
N LEU A 120 -28.28 -8.41 -5.98
CA LEU A 120 -28.57 -9.07 -7.25
C LEU A 120 -28.16 -8.19 -8.43
N ALA A 121 -28.36 -6.87 -8.33
CA ALA A 121 -27.90 -5.90 -9.32
C ALA A 121 -26.37 -5.91 -9.47
N ALA A 122 -25.64 -5.97 -8.36
CA ALA A 122 -24.18 -6.11 -8.37
C ALA A 122 -23.73 -7.39 -9.09
N ALA A 123 -24.36 -8.53 -8.80
CA ALA A 123 -24.04 -9.80 -9.45
C ALA A 123 -24.41 -9.81 -10.94
N ARG A 124 -25.49 -9.13 -11.33
CA ARG A 124 -25.86 -8.92 -12.74
C ARG A 124 -24.79 -8.11 -13.48
N LEU A 125 -24.36 -7.00 -12.89
CA LEU A 125 -23.29 -6.17 -13.43
C LEU A 125 -21.97 -6.94 -13.54
N GLU A 126 -21.59 -7.70 -12.49
CA GLU A 126 -20.41 -8.58 -12.51
C GLU A 126 -20.48 -9.56 -13.69
N GLY A 127 -21.62 -10.22 -13.88
CA GLY A 127 -21.84 -11.13 -15.01
C GLY A 127 -21.65 -10.46 -16.36
N ALA A 128 -22.22 -9.26 -16.54
CA ALA A 128 -22.10 -8.50 -17.78
C ALA A 128 -20.63 -8.08 -18.06
N VAL A 129 -19.93 -7.60 -17.03
CA VAL A 129 -18.50 -7.25 -17.10
C VAL A 129 -17.66 -8.48 -17.43
N ARG A 130 -17.91 -9.63 -16.81
CA ARG A 130 -17.18 -10.88 -17.08
C ARG A 130 -17.36 -11.37 -18.53
N LEU A 131 -18.57 -11.29 -19.08
CA LEU A 131 -18.83 -11.63 -20.49
C LEU A 131 -18.03 -10.71 -21.44
N ALA A 132 -17.97 -9.41 -21.16
CA ALA A 132 -17.21 -8.46 -21.96
C ALA A 132 -15.69 -8.64 -21.78
N ALA A 133 -15.21 -8.89 -20.56
CA ALA A 133 -13.81 -9.16 -20.25
C ALA A 133 -13.30 -10.44 -20.93
N ALA A 134 -14.15 -11.48 -21.00
CA ALA A 134 -13.89 -12.71 -21.74
C ALA A 134 -13.93 -12.54 -23.28
N LYS A 135 -14.18 -11.32 -23.78
CA LYS A 135 -14.34 -11.00 -25.20
C LYS A 135 -15.49 -11.75 -25.90
N ALA A 136 -16.45 -12.26 -25.13
CA ALA A 136 -17.64 -12.93 -25.66
C ALA A 136 -18.66 -11.93 -26.23
N VAL A 137 -18.65 -10.68 -25.73
CA VAL A 137 -19.36 -9.54 -26.30
C VAL A 137 -18.43 -8.33 -26.46
N ARG A 138 -18.84 -7.36 -27.28
CA ARG A 138 -18.17 -6.04 -27.30
C ARG A 138 -18.52 -5.28 -26.02
N PRO A 139 -17.59 -4.47 -25.47
CA PRO A 139 -17.75 -3.89 -24.15
C PRO A 139 -18.63 -2.64 -24.09
N TYR A 140 -19.05 -2.07 -25.23
CA TYR A 140 -19.70 -0.75 -25.29
C TYR A 140 -20.96 -0.60 -24.42
N ARG A 141 -21.82 -1.62 -24.35
CA ARG A 141 -22.99 -1.60 -23.47
C ARG A 141 -22.63 -1.65 -21.99
N VAL A 142 -21.56 -2.36 -21.66
CA VAL A 142 -21.03 -2.40 -20.30
C VAL A 142 -20.43 -1.05 -19.94
N TRP A 143 -19.70 -0.40 -20.85
CA TRP A 143 -19.17 0.95 -20.64
C TRP A 143 -20.27 1.97 -20.40
N GLU A 144 -21.31 1.99 -21.22
CA GLU A 144 -22.50 2.83 -21.03
C GLU A 144 -23.13 2.59 -19.65
N ALA A 145 -23.34 1.32 -19.26
CA ALA A 145 -23.85 0.98 -17.94
C ALA A 145 -22.93 1.42 -16.78
N LEU A 146 -21.61 1.37 -16.95
CA LEU A 146 -20.64 1.84 -15.95
C LEU A 146 -20.63 3.37 -15.81
N GLU A 147 -20.84 4.10 -16.90
CA GLU A 147 -20.93 5.57 -16.90
C GLU A 147 -22.20 6.08 -16.22
N GLU A 148 -23.28 5.29 -16.24
CA GLU A 148 -24.57 5.63 -15.63
C GLU A 148 -24.70 5.21 -14.16
N LEU A 149 -23.68 4.56 -13.57
CA LEU A 149 -23.74 4.11 -12.18
C LEU A 149 -23.85 5.29 -11.21
N PRO A 150 -24.70 5.19 -10.17
CA PRO A 150 -24.75 6.21 -9.13
C PRO A 150 -23.47 6.17 -8.29
N GLY A 151 -22.92 7.35 -7.96
CA GLY A 151 -21.81 7.48 -7.00
C GLY A 151 -22.27 7.26 -5.56
N ASP A 152 -23.56 7.43 -5.28
CA ASP A 152 -24.23 7.17 -4.00
C ASP A 152 -25.30 6.07 -4.19
N GLY A 153 -24.95 4.84 -3.84
CA GLY A 153 -25.83 3.68 -3.95
C GLY A 153 -26.18 3.05 -2.60
N PRO A 154 -27.12 2.09 -2.56
CA PRO A 154 -27.30 1.24 -1.38
C PRO A 154 -26.01 0.49 -1.04
N GLU A 155 -25.72 0.35 0.25
CA GLU A 155 -24.50 -0.26 0.81
C GLU A 155 -24.17 -1.62 0.18
N ASP A 156 -25.17 -2.51 0.10
CA ASP A 156 -25.08 -3.84 -0.52
C ASP A 156 -24.57 -3.83 -1.98
N PHE A 157 -24.81 -2.74 -2.72
CA PHE A 157 -24.33 -2.57 -4.08
C PHE A 157 -22.94 -1.94 -4.11
N THR A 158 -22.72 -0.88 -3.32
CA THR A 158 -21.45 -0.14 -3.29
C THR A 158 -20.31 -1.00 -2.76
N GLU A 159 -20.54 -1.87 -1.77
CA GLU A 159 -19.54 -2.82 -1.24
C GLU A 159 -18.93 -3.72 -2.35
N ARG A 160 -19.74 -4.11 -3.35
CA ARG A 160 -19.32 -5.04 -4.41
C ARG A 160 -18.69 -4.35 -5.62
N LEU A 161 -18.98 -3.06 -5.77
CA LEU A 161 -18.66 -2.30 -6.97
C LEU A 161 -17.14 -2.16 -7.22
N PRO A 162 -16.27 -1.91 -6.22
CA PRO A 162 -14.84 -1.74 -6.45
C PRO A 162 -14.20 -2.86 -7.25
N ARG A 163 -14.48 -4.12 -6.91
CA ARG A 163 -13.90 -5.29 -7.60
C ARG A 163 -14.32 -5.36 -9.06
N ILE A 164 -15.58 -5.01 -9.35
CA ILE A 164 -16.11 -4.98 -10.71
C ILE A 164 -15.39 -3.89 -11.53
N LEU A 165 -15.22 -2.70 -10.95
CA LEU A 165 -14.48 -1.58 -11.54
C LEU A 165 -12.99 -1.91 -11.73
N GLY A 166 -12.39 -2.62 -10.80
CA GLY A 166 -11.02 -3.13 -10.90
C GLY A 166 -10.81 -4.04 -12.11
N VAL A 167 -11.74 -4.96 -12.35
CA VAL A 167 -11.75 -5.83 -13.55
C VAL A 167 -11.91 -5.01 -14.84
N ALA A 168 -12.77 -3.99 -14.80
CA ALA A 168 -12.95 -3.09 -15.94
C ALA A 168 -11.63 -2.39 -16.30
N LEU A 169 -10.89 -1.89 -15.31
CA LEU A 169 -9.56 -1.29 -15.51
C LEU A 169 -8.52 -2.31 -15.97
N ASP A 170 -8.53 -3.54 -15.42
CA ASP A 170 -7.65 -4.62 -15.88
C ASP A 170 -7.81 -4.93 -17.38
N CYS A 171 -9.02 -4.80 -17.89
CA CYS A 171 -9.33 -5.16 -19.28
C CYS A 171 -9.24 -3.98 -20.26
N TRP A 172 -9.62 -2.77 -19.83
CA TRP A 172 -9.94 -1.68 -20.75
C TRP A 172 -9.16 -0.38 -20.50
N ALA A 173 -8.29 -0.31 -19.48
CA ALA A 173 -7.53 0.91 -19.15
C ALA A 173 -6.74 1.51 -20.33
N GLN A 174 -6.28 0.67 -21.25
CA GLN A 174 -5.48 1.07 -22.43
C GLN A 174 -6.31 1.22 -23.71
N GLN A 175 -7.62 0.91 -23.67
CA GLN A 175 -8.48 0.87 -24.86
C GLN A 175 -9.30 2.14 -25.01
N GLU A 176 -9.84 2.68 -23.91
CA GLU A 176 -10.71 3.85 -23.93
C GLU A 176 -10.45 4.76 -22.73
N ALA A 177 -9.84 5.92 -22.97
CA ALA A 177 -9.39 6.82 -21.92
C ALA A 177 -10.55 7.43 -21.12
N THR A 178 -11.67 7.74 -21.78
CA THR A 178 -12.86 8.35 -21.16
C THR A 178 -13.49 7.41 -20.14
N VAL A 179 -13.80 6.18 -20.54
CA VAL A 179 -14.39 5.16 -19.65
C VAL A 179 -13.45 4.86 -18.49
N SER A 180 -12.15 4.75 -18.76
CA SER A 180 -11.15 4.49 -17.72
C SER A 180 -11.05 5.64 -16.71
N ALA A 181 -11.19 6.89 -17.15
CA ALA A 181 -11.24 8.05 -16.26
C ALA A 181 -12.52 8.04 -15.41
N THR A 182 -13.68 7.74 -16.01
CA THR A 182 -14.95 7.61 -15.28
C THR A 182 -14.87 6.53 -14.20
N VAL A 183 -14.36 5.35 -14.54
CA VAL A 183 -14.18 4.23 -13.60
C VAL A 183 -13.21 4.60 -12.47
N ARG A 184 -12.10 5.29 -12.77
CA ARG A 184 -11.18 5.78 -11.73
C ARG A 184 -11.83 6.81 -10.81
N ASN A 185 -12.56 7.78 -11.37
CA ASN A 185 -13.26 8.79 -10.57
C ASN A 185 -14.29 8.14 -9.63
N LEU A 186 -14.99 7.11 -10.10
CA LEU A 186 -15.94 6.37 -9.27
C LEU A 186 -15.23 5.59 -8.15
N LEU A 187 -14.10 4.94 -8.43
CA LEU A 187 -13.27 4.33 -7.39
C LEU A 187 -12.74 5.35 -6.37
N GLU A 188 -12.32 6.55 -6.82
CA GLU A 188 -11.89 7.64 -5.94
C GLU A 188 -13.05 8.11 -5.03
N GLN A 189 -14.27 8.18 -5.54
CA GLN A 189 -15.46 8.48 -4.73
C GLN A 189 -15.77 7.36 -3.72
N LEU A 190 -15.68 6.10 -4.13
CA LEU A 190 -15.89 4.95 -3.24
C LEU A 190 -14.79 4.82 -2.18
N SER A 191 -13.59 5.37 -2.41
CA SER A 191 -12.48 5.31 -1.44
C SER A 191 -12.71 6.10 -0.15
N VAL A 192 -13.79 6.89 -0.09
CA VAL A 192 -14.22 7.63 1.12
C VAL A 192 -15.58 7.15 1.66
N ASP A 193 -16.13 6.07 1.09
CA ASP A 193 -17.37 5.43 1.53
C ASP A 193 -17.06 4.28 2.49
N GLU A 194 -17.65 4.28 3.69
CA GLU A 194 -17.32 3.31 4.76
C GLU A 194 -17.51 1.84 4.34
N ALA A 195 -18.41 1.56 3.40
CA ALA A 195 -18.70 0.19 2.96
C ALA A 195 -17.82 -0.29 1.81
N ALA A 196 -17.18 0.62 1.07
CA ALA A 196 -16.45 0.31 -0.15
C ALA A 196 -14.98 0.77 -0.12
N ASP A 197 -14.57 1.55 0.88
CA ASP A 197 -13.28 2.25 0.94
C ASP A 197 -12.08 1.30 0.78
N VAL A 198 -12.03 0.21 1.53
CA VAL A 198 -10.87 -0.70 1.56
C VAL A 198 -10.65 -1.35 0.20
N ASP A 199 -11.73 -1.87 -0.42
CA ASP A 199 -11.65 -2.50 -1.75
C ASP A 199 -11.44 -1.46 -2.86
N ALA A 200 -11.98 -0.25 -2.73
CA ALA A 200 -11.72 0.84 -3.66
C ALA A 200 -10.26 1.29 -3.63
N LEU A 201 -9.68 1.45 -2.43
CA LEU A 201 -8.25 1.75 -2.25
C LEU A 201 -7.38 0.64 -2.84
N PHE A 202 -7.74 -0.62 -2.63
CA PHE A 202 -7.00 -1.74 -3.22
C PHE A 202 -7.01 -1.70 -4.76
N GLU A 203 -8.16 -1.47 -5.38
CA GLU A 203 -8.28 -1.43 -6.84
C GLU A 203 -7.63 -0.17 -7.46
N LEU A 204 -7.64 0.97 -6.76
CA LEU A 204 -6.84 2.15 -7.13
C LEU A 204 -5.33 1.86 -7.08
N GLY A 205 -4.88 1.09 -6.08
CA GLY A 205 -3.51 0.59 -6.01
C GLY A 205 -3.16 -0.27 -7.23
N CYS A 206 -4.04 -1.20 -7.62
CA CYS A 206 -3.87 -2.02 -8.82
C CYS A 206 -3.80 -1.17 -10.10
N ASP A 207 -4.65 -0.13 -10.22
CA ASP A 207 -4.60 0.81 -11.35
C ASP A 207 -3.29 1.57 -11.46
N ARG A 208 -2.80 2.10 -10.34
CA ARG A 208 -1.52 2.82 -10.29
C ARG A 208 -0.34 1.90 -10.58
N LEU A 209 -0.35 0.68 -10.04
CA LEU A 209 0.66 -0.32 -10.34
C LEU A 209 0.67 -0.66 -11.84
N ARG A 210 -0.50 -0.92 -12.44
CA ARG A 210 -0.61 -1.18 -13.88
C ARG A 210 -0.10 -0.01 -14.70
N SER A 211 -0.46 1.21 -14.31
CA SER A 211 -0.01 2.44 -14.96
C SER A 211 1.50 2.67 -14.83
N ALA A 212 2.12 2.25 -13.73
CA ALA A 212 3.58 2.23 -13.58
C ALA A 212 4.21 1.21 -14.54
N LEU A 213 3.68 -0.01 -14.59
CA LEU A 213 4.19 -1.10 -15.43
C LEU A 213 4.13 -0.80 -16.94
N SER A 214 3.14 -0.03 -17.38
CA SER A 214 2.98 0.42 -18.77
C SER A 214 3.76 1.69 -19.11
N SER A 215 4.42 2.34 -18.15
CA SER A 215 5.23 3.54 -18.43
C SER A 215 6.65 3.18 -18.85
N HIS A 216 7.31 4.12 -19.52
CA HIS A 216 8.68 3.98 -20.06
C HIS A 216 9.70 4.87 -19.34
N ASP A 217 9.24 5.85 -18.56
CA ASP A 217 10.08 6.84 -17.90
C ASP A 217 10.22 6.55 -16.40
N LEU A 218 11.45 6.61 -15.88
CA LEU A 218 11.75 6.34 -14.47
C LEU A 218 10.95 7.23 -13.53
N VAL A 219 10.77 8.51 -13.87
CA VAL A 219 10.04 9.48 -13.06
C VAL A 219 8.58 9.06 -12.93
N ASP A 220 7.92 8.79 -14.05
CA ASP A 220 6.53 8.32 -14.07
C ASP A 220 6.35 6.97 -13.39
N VAL A 221 7.25 6.01 -13.63
CA VAL A 221 7.15 4.66 -13.05
C VAL A 221 7.30 4.74 -11.52
N SER A 222 8.33 5.42 -11.01
CA SER A 222 8.59 5.53 -9.57
C SER A 222 7.50 6.31 -8.83
N GLY A 223 6.98 7.39 -9.42
CA GLY A 223 5.86 8.16 -8.88
C GLY A 223 4.59 7.31 -8.76
N ARG A 224 4.18 6.65 -9.85
CA ARG A 224 2.99 5.78 -9.88
C ARG A 224 3.14 4.57 -8.97
N MET A 225 4.33 3.98 -8.87
CA MET A 225 4.62 2.88 -7.95
C MET A 225 4.49 3.33 -6.48
N SER A 226 4.95 4.53 -6.16
CA SER A 226 4.82 5.11 -4.81
C SER A 226 3.37 5.44 -4.46
N GLU A 227 2.57 5.91 -5.42
CA GLU A 227 1.13 6.07 -5.26
C GLU A 227 0.42 4.74 -5.03
N ALA A 228 0.74 3.72 -5.84
CA ALA A 228 0.19 2.37 -5.69
C ALA A 228 0.47 1.81 -4.28
N ARG A 229 1.72 1.91 -3.84
CA ARG A 229 2.15 1.56 -2.49
C ARG A 229 1.31 2.24 -1.41
N ARG A 230 1.08 3.56 -1.53
CA ARG A 230 0.29 4.33 -0.57
C ARG A 230 -1.15 3.80 -0.48
N PHE A 231 -1.77 3.51 -1.63
CA PHE A 231 -3.12 2.95 -1.68
C PHE A 231 -3.20 1.55 -1.06
N PHE A 232 -2.29 0.64 -1.41
CA PHE A 232 -2.25 -0.70 -0.83
C PHE A 232 -1.98 -0.66 0.69
N SER A 233 -1.09 0.21 1.15
CA SER A 233 -0.81 0.36 2.57
C SER A 233 -2.00 0.95 3.33
N ALA A 234 -2.80 1.82 2.71
CA ALA A 234 -4.04 2.32 3.31
C ALA A 234 -5.08 1.19 3.43
N ALA A 235 -5.28 0.41 2.37
CA ALA A 235 -6.18 -0.75 2.38
C ALA A 235 -5.74 -1.80 3.42
N GLN A 236 -4.44 -2.07 3.53
CA GLN A 236 -3.89 -2.99 4.53
C GLN A 236 -4.13 -2.52 5.98
N ALA A 237 -4.10 -1.20 6.22
CA ALA A 237 -4.25 -0.64 7.55
C ALA A 237 -5.71 -0.51 8.00
N ALA A 238 -6.63 -0.37 7.04
CA ALA A 238 -8.06 -0.17 7.29
C ALA A 238 -8.76 -1.44 7.80
N GLU A 239 -8.32 -2.63 7.35
CA GLU A 239 -8.96 -3.90 7.71
C GLU A 239 -7.93 -4.96 8.11
N GLU A 240 -8.25 -5.76 9.12
CA GLU A 240 -7.40 -6.88 9.54
C GLU A 240 -7.31 -7.95 8.43
N ALA A 241 -6.20 -8.70 8.40
CA ALA A 241 -6.01 -9.85 7.51
C ALA A 241 -6.13 -9.56 5.99
N ARG A 242 -5.89 -8.32 5.56
CA ARG A 242 -5.71 -7.94 4.14
C ARG A 242 -4.35 -8.39 3.58
N ASP A 243 -4.14 -9.70 3.57
CA ASP A 243 -2.90 -10.32 3.07
C ASP A 243 -2.68 -10.06 1.58
N ASP A 244 -3.73 -9.81 0.80
CA ASP A 244 -3.61 -9.35 -0.59
C ASP A 244 -2.97 -7.96 -0.68
N ALA A 245 -3.46 -6.98 0.07
CA ALA A 245 -2.86 -5.66 0.13
C ALA A 245 -1.39 -5.74 0.60
N ALA A 246 -1.11 -6.58 1.60
CA ALA A 246 0.25 -6.81 2.09
C ALA A 246 1.21 -7.35 1.01
N VAL A 247 0.74 -8.25 0.13
CA VAL A 247 1.52 -8.74 -1.02
C VAL A 247 1.94 -7.57 -1.91
N TYR A 248 1.00 -6.71 -2.27
CA TYR A 248 1.29 -5.60 -3.20
C TYR A 248 2.08 -4.45 -2.56
N VAL A 249 1.96 -4.22 -1.25
CA VAL A 249 2.88 -3.33 -0.51
C VAL A 249 4.30 -3.84 -0.62
N ALA A 250 4.52 -5.13 -0.33
CA ALA A 250 5.83 -5.76 -0.43
C ALA A 250 6.41 -5.69 -1.85
N VAL A 251 5.57 -5.87 -2.88
CA VAL A 251 5.99 -5.70 -4.29
C VAL A 251 6.55 -4.30 -4.52
N CYS A 252 5.82 -3.26 -4.14
CA CYS A 252 6.25 -1.88 -4.33
C CYS A 252 7.54 -1.60 -3.55
N ASP A 253 7.62 -2.05 -2.30
CA ASP A 253 8.78 -1.87 -1.42
C ASP A 253 10.04 -2.54 -1.97
N ALA A 254 9.92 -3.77 -2.49
CA ALA A 254 11.06 -4.48 -3.04
C ALA A 254 11.55 -3.84 -4.34
N VAL A 255 10.65 -3.41 -5.23
CA VAL A 255 11.04 -2.76 -6.49
C VAL A 255 11.71 -1.41 -6.22
N LEU A 256 11.07 -0.54 -5.43
CA LEU A 256 11.62 0.77 -5.08
C LEU A 256 12.93 0.63 -4.29
N GLY A 257 12.98 -0.30 -3.33
CA GLY A 257 14.17 -0.57 -2.54
C GLY A 257 15.32 -1.10 -3.39
N PHE A 258 15.06 -1.97 -4.37
CA PHE A 258 16.09 -2.47 -5.28
C PHE A 258 16.65 -1.34 -6.14
N THR A 259 15.78 -0.50 -6.69
CA THR A 259 16.15 0.68 -7.49
C THR A 259 17.00 1.69 -6.72
N ALA A 260 16.70 1.88 -5.43
CA ALA A 260 17.48 2.74 -4.54
C ALA A 260 18.78 2.07 -4.00
N GLY A 261 19.02 0.79 -4.28
CA GLY A 261 20.15 0.04 -3.72
C GLY A 261 20.00 -0.31 -2.23
N ASN A 262 18.78 -0.26 -1.69
CA ASN A 262 18.47 -0.56 -0.29
C ASN A 262 18.23 -2.06 -0.07
N THR A 263 19.30 -2.83 0.10
CA THR A 263 19.25 -4.29 0.29
C THR A 263 18.40 -4.72 1.50
N LEU A 264 18.35 -3.91 2.56
CA LEU A 264 17.55 -4.23 3.76
C LEU A 264 16.05 -4.19 3.44
N GLN A 265 15.59 -3.13 2.77
CA GLN A 265 14.19 -2.98 2.38
C GLN A 265 13.75 -4.11 1.42
N VAL A 266 14.61 -4.51 0.47
CA VAL A 266 14.33 -5.65 -0.41
C VAL A 266 14.21 -6.96 0.38
N ALA A 267 15.09 -7.17 1.38
CA ALA A 267 15.02 -8.34 2.23
C ALA A 267 13.73 -8.37 3.06
N GLU A 268 13.39 -7.28 3.76
CA GLU A 268 12.16 -7.17 4.55
C GLU A 268 10.91 -7.37 3.70
N ALA A 269 10.83 -6.73 2.53
CA ALA A 269 9.72 -6.88 1.59
C ALA A 269 9.54 -8.33 1.13
N ALA A 270 10.63 -9.01 0.80
CA ALA A 270 10.58 -10.41 0.41
C ALA A 270 10.16 -11.35 1.57
N ASP A 271 10.38 -10.99 2.84
CA ASP A 271 9.90 -11.78 3.98
C ASP A 271 8.40 -11.52 4.19
N CYS A 272 7.97 -10.27 4.00
CA CYS A 272 6.58 -9.88 4.08
C CYS A 272 5.72 -10.57 3.00
N ILE A 273 6.18 -10.61 1.74
CA ILE A 273 5.41 -11.26 0.67
C ILE A 273 5.31 -12.78 0.90
N GLU A 274 6.36 -13.43 1.39
CA GLU A 274 6.34 -14.87 1.70
C GLU A 274 5.28 -15.17 2.76
N GLN A 275 5.30 -14.44 3.88
CA GLN A 275 4.32 -14.60 4.96
C GLN A 275 2.88 -14.27 4.51
N ALA A 276 2.70 -13.26 3.66
CA ALA A 276 1.39 -12.86 3.16
C ALA A 276 0.82 -13.91 2.19
N LEU A 277 1.63 -14.43 1.27
CA LEU A 277 1.23 -15.49 0.35
C LEU A 277 0.91 -16.80 1.08
N GLU A 278 1.70 -17.18 2.10
CA GLU A 278 1.43 -18.36 2.92
C GLU A 278 0.09 -18.26 3.66
N ARG A 279 -0.15 -17.12 4.35
CA ARG A 279 -1.41 -16.88 5.05
C ARG A 279 -2.59 -16.89 4.09
N ARG A 280 -2.46 -16.22 2.94
CA ARG A 280 -3.48 -16.20 1.89
C ARG A 280 -3.77 -17.59 1.34
N ALA A 281 -2.75 -18.41 1.09
CA ALA A 281 -2.92 -19.79 0.66
C ALA A 281 -3.67 -20.63 1.70
N ALA A 282 -3.38 -20.44 2.99
CA ALA A 282 -4.07 -21.10 4.09
C ALA A 282 -5.54 -20.66 4.20
N TRP A 283 -5.82 -19.36 4.12
CA TRP A 283 -7.18 -18.79 4.15
C TRP A 283 -8.07 -19.28 3.00
N LEU A 284 -7.49 -19.41 1.81
CA LEU A 284 -8.22 -19.84 0.62
C LEU A 284 -8.29 -21.37 0.50
N HIS A 285 -7.68 -22.12 1.41
CA HIS A 285 -7.67 -23.58 1.35
C HIS A 285 -9.08 -24.16 1.48
N GLY A 286 -9.47 -25.03 0.54
CA GLY A 286 -10.80 -25.67 0.54
C GLY A 286 -11.96 -24.75 0.18
N THR A 287 -11.72 -23.49 -0.14
CA THR A 287 -12.75 -22.55 -0.61
C THR A 287 -12.93 -22.63 -2.12
N HIS A 288 -14.12 -22.28 -2.62
CA HIS A 288 -14.37 -22.17 -4.05
C HIS A 288 -13.59 -20.99 -4.65
N GLN A 289 -12.96 -21.20 -5.81
CA GLN A 289 -12.06 -20.24 -6.43
C GLN A 289 -12.46 -20.01 -7.89
N PRO A 290 -13.18 -18.91 -8.18
CA PRO A 290 -13.67 -18.63 -9.51
C PRO A 290 -12.54 -18.63 -10.55
N ALA A 291 -12.75 -19.31 -11.67
CA ALA A 291 -11.72 -19.44 -12.72
C ALA A 291 -11.24 -18.07 -13.26
N TRP A 292 -12.10 -17.07 -13.26
CA TRP A 292 -11.78 -15.73 -13.76
C TRP A 292 -10.84 -14.93 -12.83
N LEU A 293 -10.67 -15.33 -11.56
CA LEU A 293 -9.71 -14.74 -10.62
C LEU A 293 -8.31 -15.41 -10.68
N GLN A 294 -8.15 -16.49 -11.44
CA GLN A 294 -6.87 -17.20 -11.59
C GLN A 294 -5.72 -16.33 -12.12
N PRO A 295 -5.92 -15.36 -13.03
CA PRO A 295 -4.85 -14.46 -13.46
C PRO A 295 -4.25 -13.66 -12.30
N ARG A 296 -5.07 -13.15 -11.37
CA ARG A 296 -4.59 -12.40 -10.20
C ARG A 296 -3.77 -13.27 -9.24
N ARG A 297 -4.19 -14.51 -9.02
CA ARG A 297 -3.37 -15.49 -8.25
C ARG A 297 -2.05 -15.83 -8.93
N SER A 298 -2.07 -15.97 -10.25
CA SER A 298 -0.85 -16.19 -11.03
C SER A 298 0.10 -15.00 -10.90
N ALA A 299 -0.46 -13.77 -10.84
CA ALA A 299 0.26 -12.53 -10.56
C ALA A 299 0.99 -12.58 -9.22
N GLU A 300 0.26 -12.89 -8.14
CA GLU A 300 0.77 -12.96 -6.77
C GLU A 300 1.97 -13.92 -6.67
N ILE A 301 1.89 -15.09 -7.33
CA ILE A 301 2.99 -16.06 -7.40
C ILE A 301 4.16 -15.51 -8.22
N ALA A 302 3.90 -14.90 -9.37
CA ALA A 302 4.94 -14.30 -10.20
C ALA A 302 5.71 -13.21 -9.44
N TRP A 303 5.00 -12.38 -8.67
CA TRP A 303 5.58 -11.39 -7.78
C TRP A 303 6.45 -12.01 -6.68
N GLY A 304 5.97 -13.05 -6.00
CA GLY A 304 6.78 -13.78 -5.01
C GLY A 304 8.10 -14.28 -5.58
N ARG A 305 8.08 -14.84 -6.81
CA ARG A 305 9.30 -15.30 -7.50
C ARG A 305 10.25 -14.15 -7.83
N LEU A 306 9.73 -13.02 -8.33
CA LEU A 306 10.54 -11.83 -8.61
C LEU A 306 11.25 -11.34 -7.34
N LEU A 307 10.52 -11.24 -6.23
CA LEU A 307 11.07 -10.71 -4.97
C LEU A 307 12.21 -11.58 -4.43
N LEU A 308 12.12 -12.90 -4.59
CA LEU A 308 13.23 -13.81 -4.26
C LEU A 308 14.47 -13.55 -5.14
N GLN A 309 14.26 -13.32 -6.44
CA GLN A 309 15.35 -13.00 -7.37
C GLN A 309 15.98 -11.63 -7.07
N LEU A 310 15.15 -10.61 -6.79
CA LEU A 310 15.61 -9.27 -6.41
C LEU A 310 16.40 -9.30 -5.09
N ARG A 311 15.92 -10.05 -4.09
CA ARG A 311 16.67 -10.26 -2.83
C ARG A 311 18.04 -10.85 -3.10
N SER A 312 18.11 -11.93 -3.87
CA SER A 312 19.40 -12.58 -4.18
C SER A 312 20.32 -11.63 -4.93
N ALA A 313 19.83 -10.92 -5.94
CA ALA A 313 20.62 -9.98 -6.72
C ALA A 313 21.11 -8.79 -5.88
N ALA A 314 20.26 -8.21 -5.03
CA ALA A 314 20.64 -7.09 -4.16
C ALA A 314 21.76 -7.48 -3.18
N GLN A 315 21.65 -8.67 -2.57
CA GLN A 315 22.69 -9.22 -1.70
C GLN A 315 24.00 -9.46 -2.46
N THR A 316 23.93 -10.01 -3.67
CA THR A 316 25.12 -10.25 -4.51
C THR A 316 25.80 -8.96 -4.94
N LEU A 317 25.04 -7.93 -5.34
CA LEU A 317 25.57 -6.66 -5.81
C LEU A 317 26.22 -5.85 -4.70
N THR A 318 25.81 -6.05 -3.45
CA THR A 318 26.37 -5.36 -2.26
C THR A 318 27.40 -6.19 -1.51
N ALA A 319 27.62 -7.46 -1.88
CA ALA A 319 28.54 -8.35 -1.20
C ALA A 319 30.01 -7.91 -1.41
N PRO A 320 30.79 -7.69 -0.33
CA PRO A 320 32.17 -7.24 -0.44
C PRO A 320 33.09 -8.32 -1.04
N VAL A 321 32.73 -9.60 -0.89
CA VAL A 321 33.47 -10.73 -1.43
C VAL A 321 32.47 -11.75 -1.98
N ARG A 322 32.76 -12.25 -3.19
CA ARG A 322 31.98 -13.30 -3.87
C ARG A 322 32.87 -14.51 -4.10
N MET A 323 32.62 -15.58 -3.33
CA MET A 323 33.40 -16.81 -3.39
C MET A 323 33.06 -17.63 -4.64
N ASP A 324 31.80 -17.59 -5.07
CA ASP A 324 31.33 -18.22 -6.30
C ASP A 324 30.84 -17.13 -7.28
N GLN A 325 31.64 -16.86 -8.31
CA GLN A 325 31.34 -15.85 -9.32
C GLN A 325 30.21 -16.31 -10.25
N TRP A 326 30.08 -17.61 -10.53
CA TRP A 326 29.04 -18.13 -11.42
C TRP A 326 27.67 -18.02 -10.76
N GLN A 327 27.55 -18.45 -9.51
CA GLN A 327 26.30 -18.30 -8.76
C GLN A 327 25.91 -16.83 -8.59
N ALA A 328 26.89 -15.94 -8.38
CA ALA A 328 26.66 -14.49 -8.31
C ALA A 328 26.13 -13.92 -9.63
N LEU A 329 26.72 -14.32 -10.76
CA LEU A 329 26.25 -13.91 -12.09
C LEU A 329 24.84 -14.44 -12.37
N ASP A 330 24.56 -15.71 -12.05
CA ASP A 330 23.24 -16.31 -12.23
C ASP A 330 22.15 -15.57 -11.44
N ALA A 331 22.42 -15.19 -10.19
CA ALA A 331 21.47 -14.43 -9.37
C ALA A 331 21.11 -13.08 -10.00
N VAL A 332 22.11 -12.34 -10.50
CA VAL A 332 21.91 -11.01 -11.10
C VAL A 332 21.26 -11.12 -12.48
N LEU A 333 21.69 -12.05 -13.32
CA LEU A 333 21.11 -12.28 -14.65
C LEU A 333 19.67 -12.80 -14.56
N ALA A 334 19.35 -13.63 -13.56
CA ALA A 334 17.99 -14.09 -13.32
C ALA A 334 17.05 -12.93 -12.96
N ALA A 335 17.46 -12.03 -12.07
CA ALA A 335 16.70 -10.83 -11.74
C ALA A 335 16.52 -9.92 -12.97
N TYR A 336 17.60 -9.70 -13.73
CA TYR A 336 17.56 -8.90 -14.95
C TYR A 336 16.58 -9.47 -15.98
N ARG A 337 16.63 -10.77 -16.25
CA ARG A 337 15.72 -11.45 -17.20
C ARG A 337 14.27 -11.46 -16.70
N ALA A 338 14.04 -11.61 -15.40
CA ALA A 338 12.72 -11.66 -14.82
C ALA A 338 11.92 -10.37 -15.08
N THR A 339 12.58 -9.21 -15.07
CA THR A 339 11.94 -7.91 -15.34
C THR A 339 11.30 -7.81 -16.72
N ARG A 340 11.81 -8.57 -17.69
CA ARG A 340 11.33 -8.58 -19.09
C ARG A 340 10.28 -9.65 -19.37
N THR A 341 10.16 -10.63 -18.49
CA THR A 341 9.35 -11.84 -18.73
C THR A 341 8.14 -11.94 -17.81
N ILE A 342 8.11 -11.16 -16.73
CA ILE A 342 7.00 -11.15 -15.78
C ILE A 342 5.88 -10.23 -16.26
N HIS A 343 4.69 -10.81 -16.39
CA HIS A 343 3.44 -10.11 -16.70
C HIS A 343 2.42 -10.40 -15.58
N PRO A 344 2.43 -9.59 -14.50
CA PRO A 344 1.66 -9.90 -13.32
C PRO A 344 0.15 -9.75 -13.55
N VAL A 345 -0.37 -8.66 -14.14
CA VAL A 345 -1.83 -8.47 -14.31
C VAL A 345 -2.17 -7.79 -15.64
N GLY A 346 -3.23 -8.27 -16.31
CA GLY A 346 -3.83 -7.62 -17.49
C GLY A 346 -3.09 -7.91 -18.80
N THR A 347 -3.79 -7.75 -19.93
CA THR A 347 -3.34 -8.17 -21.28
C THR A 347 -1.97 -7.68 -21.71
N SER A 348 -1.34 -8.50 -22.55
CA SER A 348 -0.05 -8.36 -23.26
C SER A 348 0.16 -7.01 -23.98
N GLY A 349 0.47 -5.95 -23.24
CA GLY A 349 1.16 -4.77 -23.73
C GLY A 349 2.66 -4.85 -23.43
N ASP A 350 3.46 -3.94 -24.00
CA ASP A 350 4.88 -3.80 -23.67
C ASP A 350 5.03 -3.33 -22.22
N VAL A 351 5.23 -4.30 -21.30
CA VAL A 351 5.51 -4.04 -19.89
C VAL A 351 6.99 -3.71 -19.77
N THR A 352 7.32 -2.43 -19.78
CA THR A 352 8.71 -1.95 -19.70
C THR A 352 8.99 -1.18 -18.42
N GLY A 353 7.96 -0.87 -17.61
CA GLY A 353 8.14 -0.09 -16.38
C GLY A 353 9.05 -0.76 -15.35
N LEU A 354 8.94 -2.09 -15.17
CA LEU A 354 9.87 -2.82 -14.29
C LEU A 354 11.30 -2.74 -14.79
N ALA A 355 11.49 -2.92 -16.10
CA ALA A 355 12.78 -2.86 -16.74
C ALA A 355 13.42 -1.47 -16.57
N ALA A 356 12.65 -0.40 -16.71
CA ALA A 356 13.09 0.99 -16.50
C ALA A 356 13.61 1.27 -15.08
N LEU A 357 13.15 0.53 -14.07
CA LEU A 357 13.58 0.71 -12.67
C LEU A 357 14.71 -0.25 -12.25
N ILE A 358 14.64 -1.51 -12.67
CA ILE A 358 15.52 -2.58 -12.18
C ILE A 358 16.78 -2.72 -13.04
N GLU A 359 16.68 -2.59 -14.37
CA GLU A 359 17.83 -2.78 -15.25
C GLU A 359 18.93 -1.74 -15.00
N PRO A 360 18.63 -0.42 -14.87
CA PRO A 360 19.65 0.56 -14.53
C PRO A 360 20.31 0.29 -13.18
N ALA A 361 19.56 -0.19 -12.18
CA ALA A 361 20.10 -0.51 -10.86
C ALA A 361 21.06 -1.72 -10.90
N VAL A 362 20.78 -2.71 -11.74
CA VAL A 362 21.71 -3.83 -12.00
C VAL A 362 22.97 -3.35 -12.73
N GLU A 363 22.81 -2.56 -13.79
CA GLU A 363 23.91 -1.99 -14.57
C GLU A 363 24.83 -1.13 -13.69
N ASP A 364 24.26 -0.26 -12.86
CA ASP A 364 24.98 0.55 -11.88
C ASP A 364 25.74 -0.33 -10.87
N GLY A 365 25.15 -1.47 -10.47
CA GLY A 365 25.80 -2.44 -9.60
C GLY A 365 27.05 -3.08 -10.23
N PHE A 366 27.04 -3.36 -11.53
CA PHE A 366 28.23 -3.82 -12.25
C PHE A 366 29.28 -2.71 -12.39
N LEU A 367 28.86 -1.48 -12.70
CA LEU A 367 29.75 -0.34 -12.87
C LEU A 367 30.46 0.06 -11.57
N ARG A 368 29.82 -0.13 -10.40
CA ARG A 368 30.47 0.12 -9.10
C ARG A 368 31.60 -0.86 -8.79
N GLU A 369 31.56 -2.07 -9.33
CA GLU A 369 32.50 -3.16 -9.01
C GLU A 369 33.16 -3.73 -10.28
N GLN A 370 34.24 -3.08 -10.71
CA GLN A 370 34.94 -3.43 -11.95
C GLN A 370 35.40 -4.89 -12.01
N SER A 371 35.71 -5.49 -10.85
CA SER A 371 36.07 -6.90 -10.76
C SER A 371 34.92 -7.83 -11.20
N PHE A 372 33.68 -7.47 -10.90
CA PHE A 372 32.50 -8.24 -11.26
C PHE A 372 32.06 -8.01 -12.69
N LEU A 373 32.16 -6.78 -13.20
CA LEU A 373 31.97 -6.49 -14.62
C LEU A 373 32.96 -7.29 -15.48
N ASN A 374 34.21 -7.38 -15.05
CA ASN A 374 35.21 -8.22 -15.71
C ASN A 374 34.86 -9.72 -15.65
N ALA A 375 34.32 -10.18 -14.51
CA ALA A 375 33.82 -11.56 -14.39
C ALA A 375 32.66 -11.84 -15.36
N LEU A 376 31.70 -10.92 -15.50
CA LEU A 376 30.60 -11.01 -16.48
C LEU A 376 31.14 -11.08 -17.92
N ARG A 377 32.05 -10.17 -18.29
CA ARG A 377 32.67 -10.16 -19.63
C ARG A 377 33.46 -11.45 -19.90
N HIS A 378 34.17 -11.97 -18.91
CA HIS A 378 34.90 -13.24 -19.03
C HIS A 378 33.95 -14.43 -19.21
N ALA A 379 32.90 -14.51 -18.38
CA ALA A 379 31.86 -15.53 -18.43
C ALA A 379 31.12 -15.55 -19.78
N ALA A 380 30.79 -14.37 -20.33
CA ALA A 380 30.15 -14.25 -21.64
C ALA A 380 31.07 -14.73 -22.79
N ALA A 381 32.39 -14.55 -22.67
CA ALA A 381 33.35 -15.01 -23.67
C ALA A 381 33.72 -16.50 -23.54
N HIS A 382 33.54 -17.09 -22.34
CA HIS A 382 33.87 -18.49 -22.04
C HIS A 382 32.70 -19.24 -21.41
N PRO A 383 31.52 -19.31 -22.07
CA PRO A 383 30.34 -19.96 -21.50
C PRO A 383 30.54 -21.47 -21.23
N GLN A 384 31.52 -22.11 -21.87
CA GLN A 384 31.89 -23.51 -21.64
C GLN A 384 32.51 -23.77 -20.25
N ASP A 385 32.99 -22.73 -19.57
CA ASP A 385 33.61 -22.85 -18.24
C ASP A 385 32.55 -22.85 -17.11
N TYR A 386 31.27 -22.70 -17.47
CA TYR A 386 30.15 -22.70 -16.55
C TYR A 386 29.92 -24.09 -15.92
N PRO A 387 29.79 -24.19 -14.58
CA PRO A 387 29.65 -25.48 -13.89
C PRO A 387 28.27 -26.13 -14.03
N GLY A 388 27.25 -25.37 -14.48
CA GLY A 388 25.87 -25.84 -14.62
C GLY A 388 25.52 -26.28 -16.06
N PRO A 389 24.23 -26.57 -16.32
CA PRO A 389 23.80 -27.10 -17.61
C PRO A 389 23.91 -26.11 -18.77
N LEU A 390 23.64 -24.82 -18.53
CA LEU A 390 23.73 -23.76 -19.54
C LEU A 390 23.89 -22.39 -18.88
N PHE A 391 24.88 -21.61 -19.31
CA PHE A 391 25.02 -20.21 -18.94
C PHE A 391 24.14 -19.31 -19.80
N ASP A 392 23.55 -18.27 -19.21
CA ASP A 392 22.70 -17.30 -19.91
C ASP A 392 23.52 -16.24 -20.66
N ALA A 393 24.17 -16.68 -21.73
CA ALA A 393 24.99 -15.82 -22.58
C ALA A 393 24.19 -14.71 -23.28
N GLU A 394 22.90 -14.94 -23.55
CA GLU A 394 22.03 -13.96 -24.22
C GLU A 394 21.78 -12.75 -23.33
N THR A 395 21.32 -12.95 -22.09
CA THR A 395 21.10 -11.85 -21.15
C THR A 395 22.42 -11.17 -20.80
N ALA A 396 23.50 -11.94 -20.61
CA ALA A 396 24.83 -11.40 -20.34
C ALA A 396 25.30 -10.45 -21.46
N ALA A 397 25.11 -10.82 -22.73
CA ALA A 397 25.44 -9.97 -23.87
C ALA A 397 24.62 -8.69 -23.90
N VAL A 398 23.32 -8.75 -23.57
CA VAL A 398 22.47 -7.55 -23.51
C VAL A 398 22.91 -6.60 -22.40
N VAL A 399 23.22 -7.12 -21.21
CA VAL A 399 23.71 -6.31 -20.08
C VAL A 399 25.03 -5.63 -20.46
N ILE A 400 25.99 -6.37 -21.02
CA ILE A 400 27.28 -5.82 -21.47
C ILE A 400 27.07 -4.72 -22.50
N ALA A 401 26.25 -4.97 -23.54
CA ALA A 401 26.01 -4.01 -24.60
C ALA A 401 25.42 -2.68 -24.08
N ARG A 402 24.54 -2.74 -23.07
CA ARG A 402 23.98 -1.54 -22.45
C ARG A 402 24.97 -0.80 -21.57
N ILE A 403 25.77 -1.53 -20.78
CA ILE A 403 26.85 -0.94 -20.00
C ILE A 403 27.85 -0.23 -20.94
N ASP A 404 28.29 -0.89 -22.01
CA ASP A 404 29.21 -0.31 -22.99
C ASP A 404 28.63 0.94 -23.66
N ALA A 405 27.33 0.95 -23.98
CA ALA A 405 26.66 2.12 -24.55
C ALA A 405 26.61 3.31 -23.57
N ARG A 406 26.43 3.05 -22.27
CA ARG A 406 26.47 4.07 -21.20
C ARG A 406 27.89 4.60 -20.96
N GLU A 407 28.89 3.72 -20.96
CA GLU A 407 30.30 4.13 -20.88
C GLU A 407 30.69 5.02 -22.08
N ALA A 408 30.23 4.69 -23.30
CA ALA A 408 30.51 5.47 -24.51
C ALA A 408 29.79 6.82 -24.62
N THR A 409 28.65 7.00 -23.95
CA THR A 409 27.91 8.28 -23.87
C THR A 409 28.46 9.22 -22.81
N THR A 410 29.18 8.69 -21.83
CA THR A 410 29.81 9.48 -20.75
C THR A 410 31.21 10.01 -21.14
N ASP A 411 31.68 9.72 -22.36
CA ASP A 411 32.98 10.20 -22.86
C ASP A 411 32.94 11.72 -23.13
N PRO A 412 33.70 12.55 -22.38
CA PRO A 412 33.59 14.02 -22.42
C PRO A 412 34.01 14.68 -23.75
N ALA A 413 34.42 13.89 -24.76
CA ALA A 413 34.87 14.39 -26.06
C ALA A 413 33.75 14.61 -27.09
N ARG A 414 32.48 14.30 -26.76
CA ARG A 414 31.36 14.42 -27.71
C ARG A 414 30.51 15.65 -27.39
N GLU A 415 30.71 16.74 -28.14
CA GLU A 415 29.86 17.94 -28.07
C GLU A 415 28.39 17.55 -28.39
N PRO A 416 27.39 17.97 -27.58
CA PRO A 416 26.00 17.71 -27.89
C PRO A 416 25.56 18.59 -29.06
N ALA A 417 25.13 17.96 -30.15
CA ALA A 417 24.42 18.62 -31.22
C ALA A 417 22.91 18.42 -31.00
N GLY A 418 22.18 19.50 -30.75
CA GLY A 418 20.71 19.51 -30.81
C GLY A 418 20.05 20.28 -29.67
N GLU A 419 19.28 21.28 -30.06
CA GLU A 419 18.43 22.14 -29.24
C GLU A 419 17.29 21.32 -28.61
N ASP A 420 17.31 21.15 -27.29
CA ASP A 420 16.10 21.00 -26.45
C ASP A 420 16.38 21.80 -25.16
N ASP A 421 15.54 22.81 -24.90
CA ASP A 421 15.65 23.81 -23.82
C ASP A 421 15.29 23.24 -22.43
N GLU A 422 15.86 22.10 -22.04
CA GLU A 422 15.92 21.68 -20.63
C GLU A 422 17.39 21.58 -20.22
N GLU A 423 17.83 22.40 -19.26
CA GLU A 423 19.20 22.33 -18.72
C GLU A 423 19.54 20.87 -18.35
N PRO A 424 20.51 20.22 -19.02
CA PRO A 424 20.78 18.78 -18.88
C PRO A 424 21.04 18.32 -17.43
N GLY A 425 21.53 19.22 -16.57
CA GLY A 425 21.75 18.96 -15.16
C GLY A 425 20.48 18.81 -14.32
N ARG A 426 19.37 19.45 -14.73
CA ARG A 426 18.10 19.42 -13.98
C ARG A 426 17.34 18.11 -14.20
N ALA A 427 17.35 17.58 -15.42
CA ALA A 427 16.79 16.27 -15.74
C ALA A 427 17.50 15.15 -14.98
N ALA A 428 18.83 15.12 -15.01
CA ALA A 428 19.64 14.14 -14.26
C ALA A 428 19.42 14.21 -12.74
N ALA A 429 19.29 15.41 -12.19
CA ALA A 429 18.96 15.61 -10.77
C ALA A 429 17.56 15.09 -10.42
N SER A 430 16.58 15.29 -11.33
CA SER A 430 15.22 14.77 -11.18
C SER A 430 15.18 13.25 -11.21
N GLU A 431 15.85 12.61 -12.17
CA GLU A 431 15.93 11.15 -12.25
C GLU A 431 16.61 10.55 -11.01
N ARG A 432 17.74 11.13 -10.58
CA ARG A 432 18.42 10.72 -9.35
C ARG A 432 17.47 10.77 -8.14
N LEU A 433 16.70 11.86 -8.04
CA LEU A 433 15.77 12.08 -6.94
C LEU A 433 14.63 11.05 -6.95
N HIS A 434 14.04 10.77 -8.11
CA HIS A 434 12.98 9.78 -8.25
C HIS A 434 13.46 8.34 -8.05
N ARG A 435 14.74 8.07 -8.36
CA ARG A 435 15.39 6.79 -8.11
C ARG A 435 15.63 6.52 -6.62
N ILE A 436 16.10 7.53 -5.88
CA ILE A 436 16.58 7.37 -4.50
C ILE A 436 15.53 7.78 -3.47
N ALA A 437 14.74 8.82 -3.74
CA ALA A 437 13.79 9.41 -2.82
C ALA A 437 12.38 9.65 -3.42
N PRO A 438 11.73 8.61 -3.97
CA PRO A 438 10.42 8.76 -4.60
C PRO A 438 9.30 9.13 -3.62
N THR A 439 9.33 8.67 -2.36
CA THR A 439 8.34 9.07 -1.35
C THR A 439 8.48 10.54 -0.99
N LEU A 440 9.71 11.05 -0.89
CA LEU A 440 9.99 12.46 -0.67
C LEU A 440 9.38 13.34 -1.77
N VAL A 441 9.54 12.94 -3.04
CA VAL A 441 8.91 13.62 -4.18
C VAL A 441 7.40 13.62 -4.05
N LEU A 442 6.80 12.46 -3.78
CA LEU A 442 5.35 12.33 -3.65
C LEU A 442 4.79 13.26 -2.56
N LYS A 443 5.52 13.44 -1.46
CA LYS A 443 5.08 14.26 -0.32
C LYS A 443 5.27 15.76 -0.53
N LEU A 444 6.37 16.17 -1.17
CA LEU A 444 6.77 17.58 -1.22
C LEU A 444 6.60 18.22 -2.61
N GLY A 445 6.38 17.41 -3.64
CA GLY A 445 6.43 17.79 -5.04
C GLY A 445 7.88 17.94 -5.55
N GLY A 446 8.07 17.71 -6.86
CA GLY A 446 9.40 17.64 -7.47
C GLY A 446 10.29 18.86 -7.21
N HIS A 447 9.73 20.07 -7.27
CA HIS A 447 10.52 21.30 -7.06
C HIS A 447 11.10 21.42 -5.64
N ARG A 448 10.31 21.10 -4.60
CA ARG A 448 10.78 21.20 -3.20
C ARG A 448 11.72 20.05 -2.86
N ALA A 449 11.42 18.85 -3.35
CA ALA A 449 12.28 17.69 -3.16
C ALA A 449 13.64 17.90 -3.85
N LEU A 450 13.69 18.48 -5.05
CA LEU A 450 14.94 18.87 -5.73
C LEU A 450 15.76 19.87 -4.89
N SER A 451 15.12 20.87 -4.30
CA SER A 451 15.81 21.84 -3.43
C SER A 451 16.37 21.20 -2.15
N ILE A 452 15.75 20.13 -1.65
CA ILE A 452 16.24 19.40 -0.46
C ILE A 452 17.40 18.48 -0.84
N ALA A 453 17.34 17.87 -2.02
CA ALA A 453 18.40 16.99 -2.51
C ALA A 453 19.66 17.74 -2.98
N ASP A 454 19.56 19.06 -3.18
CA ASP A 454 20.69 19.89 -3.55
C ASP A 454 21.79 19.82 -2.48
N GLY A 455 22.99 19.42 -2.89
CA GLY A 455 24.14 19.22 -2.00
C GLY A 455 24.12 17.94 -1.14
N LEU A 456 23.12 17.06 -1.26
CA LEU A 456 23.10 15.75 -0.59
C LEU A 456 23.68 14.65 -1.49
N ASP A 457 24.58 13.83 -0.94
CA ASP A 457 25.00 12.57 -1.58
C ASP A 457 23.90 11.49 -1.53
N ASP A 458 24.13 10.37 -2.20
CA ASP A 458 23.11 9.31 -2.35
C ASP A 458 22.75 8.68 -0.99
N ASP A 459 23.72 8.55 -0.09
CA ASP A 459 23.52 7.98 1.25
C ASP A 459 22.68 8.91 2.14
N ALA A 460 22.97 10.21 2.13
CA ALA A 460 22.21 11.21 2.86
C ALA A 460 20.78 11.35 2.29
N LEU A 461 20.64 11.31 0.96
CA LEU A 461 19.32 11.36 0.31
C LEU A 461 18.50 10.10 0.62
N ALA A 462 19.11 8.92 0.60
CA ALA A 462 18.47 7.67 1.01
C ALA A 462 18.05 7.69 2.50
N ALA A 463 18.83 8.33 3.37
CA ALA A 463 18.44 8.53 4.77
C ALA A 463 17.21 9.44 4.91
N VAL A 464 17.13 10.51 4.12
CA VAL A 464 15.97 11.41 4.08
C VAL A 464 14.73 10.69 3.51
N GLU A 465 14.90 9.90 2.45
CA GLU A 465 13.84 9.03 1.94
C GLU A 465 13.38 8.05 3.02
N GLY A 466 14.30 7.41 3.73
CA GLY A 466 13.98 6.51 4.84
C GLY A 466 13.13 7.19 5.92
N LEU A 467 13.36 8.47 6.20
CA LEU A 467 12.51 9.25 7.11
C LEU A 467 11.13 9.54 6.51
N ALA A 468 11.05 9.93 5.24
CA ALA A 468 9.79 10.19 4.55
C ALA A 468 8.93 8.91 4.45
N TYR A 469 9.56 7.80 4.05
CA TYR A 469 9.01 6.46 3.99
C TYR A 469 8.51 6.00 5.36
N ASN A 470 9.34 6.09 6.41
CA ASN A 470 8.94 5.70 7.76
C ASN A 470 7.82 6.59 8.30
N GLY A 471 7.81 7.89 7.96
CA GLY A 471 6.74 8.81 8.30
C GLY A 471 5.42 8.47 7.61
N ASP A 472 5.47 8.04 6.34
CA ASP A 472 4.30 7.58 5.59
C ASP A 472 3.76 6.27 6.16
N VAL A 473 4.66 5.30 6.43
CA VAL A 473 4.34 4.03 7.08
C VAL A 473 3.79 4.23 8.48
N ALA A 474 4.36 5.13 9.28
CA ALA A 474 3.87 5.41 10.65
C ALA A 474 2.51 6.11 10.65
N ARG A 475 2.24 6.98 9.66
CA ARG A 475 0.95 7.67 9.50
C ARG A 475 -0.15 6.71 9.03
N LEU A 476 0.18 5.74 8.18
CA LEU A 476 -0.76 4.70 7.72
C LEU A 476 -0.92 3.58 8.76
N LYS A 477 0.10 3.29 9.57
CA LYS A 477 0.04 2.39 10.74
C LYS A 477 -0.68 3.00 11.96
N ALA A 478 -1.52 4.03 11.79
CA ALA A 478 -2.37 4.57 12.85
C ALA A 478 -3.53 3.62 13.28
N SER A 479 -3.22 2.32 13.35
CA SER A 479 -3.92 1.24 14.05
C SER A 479 -3.06 0.74 15.24
N ASP A 480 -2.07 1.53 15.70
CA ASP A 480 -1.14 1.16 16.77
C ASP A 480 -1.92 0.84 18.07
N PRO A 481 -1.80 -0.40 18.61
CA PRO A 481 -2.64 -0.90 19.70
C PRO A 481 -2.36 -0.21 21.04
N LEU A 482 -1.35 0.64 21.13
CA LEU A 482 -1.05 1.46 22.30
C LEU A 482 -1.36 2.93 22.06
N ILE A 483 -1.02 3.47 20.89
CA ILE A 483 -1.19 4.90 20.58
C ILE A 483 -2.63 5.25 20.25
N VAL A 484 -3.35 4.41 19.49
CA VAL A 484 -4.76 4.67 19.15
C VAL A 484 -5.65 4.67 20.40
N PRO A 485 -5.61 3.64 21.28
CA PRO A 485 -6.44 3.68 22.49
C PRO A 485 -6.06 4.82 23.46
N LEU A 486 -4.78 5.20 23.48
CA LEU A 486 -4.27 6.29 24.30
C LEU A 486 -4.73 7.65 23.79
N LEU A 487 -4.67 7.86 22.47
CA LEU A 487 -5.22 9.05 21.81
C LEU A 487 -6.72 9.13 22.04
N ASP A 488 -7.48 8.06 21.78
CA ASP A 488 -8.92 8.03 22.02
C ASP A 488 -9.29 8.31 23.47
N ARG A 489 -8.52 7.77 24.42
CA ARG A 489 -8.69 8.10 25.85
C ARG A 489 -8.48 9.58 26.10
N PHE A 490 -7.39 10.17 25.62
CA PHE A 490 -7.10 11.58 25.85
C PHE A 490 -8.09 12.52 25.15
N ILE A 491 -8.51 12.21 23.92
CA ILE A 491 -9.54 12.98 23.22
C ILE A 491 -10.88 12.90 23.97
N ARG A 492 -11.28 11.72 24.47
CA ARG A 492 -12.49 11.57 25.30
C ARG A 492 -12.40 12.36 26.60
N GLU A 493 -11.27 12.30 27.29
CA GLU A 493 -11.06 13.06 28.52
C GLU A 493 -11.13 14.57 28.23
N LEU A 494 -10.35 15.07 27.26
CA LEU A 494 -10.33 16.48 26.84
C LEU A 494 -11.73 17.00 26.42
N SER A 495 -12.54 16.16 25.77
CA SER A 495 -13.92 16.49 25.39
C SER A 495 -14.84 16.79 26.57
N GLY A 496 -14.44 16.46 27.81
CA GLY A 496 -15.13 16.90 29.02
C GLY A 496 -14.91 18.38 29.39
N HIS A 497 -14.03 19.11 28.69
CA HIS A 497 -13.82 20.54 28.91
C HIS A 497 -14.65 21.37 27.91
N ALA A 498 -15.40 22.36 28.40
CA ALA A 498 -16.34 23.13 27.57
C ALA A 498 -15.66 23.85 26.39
N GLU A 499 -14.39 24.24 26.54
CA GLU A 499 -13.61 24.92 25.50
C GLU A 499 -12.94 23.95 24.49
N PHE A 500 -13.02 22.62 24.70
CA PHE A 500 -12.48 21.64 23.76
C PHE A 500 -13.47 21.33 22.62
N THR A 501 -13.76 22.33 21.81
CA THR A 501 -14.73 22.24 20.71
C THR A 501 -14.24 22.96 19.46
N GLY A 502 -14.90 22.75 18.32
CA GLY A 502 -14.57 23.38 17.04
C GLY A 502 -13.09 23.28 16.67
N ASP A 503 -12.51 24.41 16.28
CA ASP A 503 -11.10 24.50 15.88
C ASP A 503 -10.14 24.04 16.98
N VAL A 504 -10.41 24.38 18.25
CA VAL A 504 -9.56 23.98 19.39
C VAL A 504 -9.46 22.47 19.51
N ARG A 505 -10.59 21.77 19.31
CA ARG A 505 -10.61 20.31 19.29
C ARG A 505 -9.74 19.77 18.16
N GLN A 506 -9.87 20.30 16.94
CA GLN A 506 -9.10 19.82 15.79
C GLN A 506 -7.59 20.06 15.97
N THR A 507 -7.21 21.28 16.30
CA THR A 507 -5.81 21.70 16.31
C THR A 507 -5.04 21.14 17.51
N PHE A 508 -5.65 21.10 18.70
CA PHE A 508 -5.01 20.48 19.85
C PHE A 508 -4.99 18.94 19.73
N SER A 509 -5.99 18.30 19.11
CA SER A 509 -5.93 16.86 18.82
C SER A 509 -4.75 16.51 17.92
N ALA A 510 -4.52 17.30 16.86
CA ALA A 510 -3.37 17.11 15.97
C ALA A 510 -2.03 17.23 16.72
N LEU A 511 -1.92 18.20 17.65
CA LEU A 511 -0.72 18.36 18.47
C LEU A 511 -0.53 17.20 19.46
N VAL A 512 -1.61 16.73 20.09
CA VAL A 512 -1.61 15.56 21.00
C VAL A 512 -1.14 14.32 20.24
N GLU A 513 -1.71 14.05 19.05
CA GLU A 513 -1.31 12.94 18.20
C GLU A 513 0.19 12.97 17.88
N GLN A 514 0.71 14.11 17.40
CA GLN A 514 2.13 14.25 17.08
C GLN A 514 3.03 14.04 18.30
N THR A 515 2.54 14.41 19.48
CA THR A 515 3.27 14.22 20.74
C THR A 515 3.33 12.75 21.15
N LEU A 516 2.24 12.00 21.00
CA LEU A 516 2.23 10.56 21.27
C LEU A 516 3.14 9.80 20.30
N LEU A 517 3.08 10.14 19.01
CA LEU A 517 3.97 9.56 18.00
C LEU A 517 5.45 9.87 18.27
N PHE A 518 5.76 11.09 18.73
CA PHE A 518 7.11 11.44 19.17
C PHE A 518 7.59 10.55 20.33
N LEU A 519 6.79 10.45 21.40
CA LEU A 519 7.14 9.65 22.58
C LEU A 519 7.33 8.17 22.23
N LYS A 520 6.50 7.63 21.32
CA LYS A 520 6.66 6.29 20.75
C LYS A 520 7.97 6.12 20.00
N SER A 521 8.24 7.02 19.06
CA SER A 521 9.47 7.02 18.28
C SER A 521 10.72 7.05 19.18
N ARG A 522 10.73 7.89 20.22
CA ARG A 522 11.87 8.00 21.15
C ARG A 522 11.97 6.84 22.15
N SER A 523 10.91 6.06 22.31
CA SER A 523 10.95 4.85 23.13
C SER A 523 11.50 3.65 22.36
N ASP A 524 11.10 3.50 21.10
CA ASP A 524 11.39 2.31 20.28
C ASP A 524 12.68 2.42 19.46
N LEU A 525 12.94 3.58 18.86
CA LEU A 525 14.02 3.69 17.87
C LEU A 525 15.41 3.71 18.51
N THR A 526 16.31 2.99 17.86
CA THR A 526 17.72 2.91 18.25
C THR A 526 18.43 4.23 18.01
N ARG A 527 19.61 4.41 18.64
CA ARG A 527 20.43 5.62 18.47
C ARG A 527 20.75 5.89 16.99
N THR A 528 21.11 4.86 16.25
CA THR A 528 21.49 4.97 14.84
C THR A 528 20.31 5.38 13.98
N SER A 529 19.12 4.85 14.27
CA SER A 529 17.89 5.16 13.55
C SER A 529 17.40 6.61 13.76
N LEU A 530 17.76 7.24 14.89
CA LEU A 530 17.29 8.58 15.24
C LEU A 530 18.28 9.69 14.92
N PHE A 531 19.58 9.42 15.08
CA PHE A 531 20.62 10.45 14.99
C PHE A 531 21.69 10.12 13.94
N GLY A 532 21.45 9.09 13.11
CA GLY A 532 22.34 8.67 12.03
C GLY A 532 23.47 7.72 12.46
N ALA A 533 24.23 7.22 11.49
CA ALA A 533 25.44 6.44 11.76
C ALA A 533 26.60 7.38 12.07
N GLY A 534 27.07 7.38 13.33
CA GLY A 534 28.34 8.03 13.70
C GLY A 534 29.53 7.11 13.42
N LYS A 535 30.74 7.62 13.64
CA LYS A 535 31.96 6.81 13.53
C LYS A 535 31.97 5.75 14.64
N LYS A 536 32.60 4.61 14.40
CA LYS A 536 32.68 3.48 15.35
C LYS A 536 33.19 3.91 16.74
N ASP A 537 34.09 4.89 16.78
CA ASP A 537 34.69 5.45 17.99
C ASP A 537 34.05 6.79 18.44
N ASP A 538 33.15 7.36 17.64
CA ASP A 538 32.47 8.64 17.91
C ASP A 538 31.01 8.59 17.43
N PRO A 539 30.14 7.88 18.16
CA PRO A 539 28.74 7.74 17.78
C PRO A 539 27.96 9.03 18.07
N PRO A 540 26.82 9.28 17.38
CA PRO A 540 26.07 10.50 17.55
C PRO A 540 25.56 10.63 18.99
N TYR A 541 25.48 11.87 19.45
CA TYR A 541 25.04 12.21 20.78
C TYR A 541 23.56 11.83 20.98
N ASP A 542 23.30 10.85 21.84
CA ASP A 542 21.96 10.40 22.21
C ASP A 542 21.68 10.80 23.66
N TYR A 543 20.97 11.91 23.84
CA TYR A 543 20.64 12.48 25.14
C TYR A 543 19.80 11.53 26.02
N ARG A 544 19.21 10.48 25.43
CA ARG A 544 18.41 9.48 26.16
C ARG A 544 19.26 8.41 26.83
N ARG A 545 20.54 8.28 26.46
CA ARG A 545 21.46 7.26 26.99
C ARG A 545 22.29 7.79 28.15
N LYS A 546 22.68 6.89 29.04
CA LYS A 546 23.65 7.24 30.08
C LYS A 546 24.98 7.67 29.43
N PRO A 547 25.46 8.90 29.67
CA PRO A 547 26.69 9.36 29.04
C PRO A 547 27.92 8.61 29.60
N PRO A 548 28.93 8.28 28.76
CA PRO A 548 30.20 7.76 29.24
C PRO A 548 30.88 8.75 30.20
N LYS A 549 31.77 8.25 31.06
CA LYS A 549 32.48 9.09 32.03
C LYS A 549 33.27 10.18 31.29
N GLY A 550 33.07 11.44 31.68
CA GLY A 550 33.72 12.61 31.06
C GLY A 550 33.01 13.21 29.84
N HIS A 551 31.89 12.64 29.39
CA HIS A 551 31.10 13.19 28.27
C HIS A 551 30.00 14.14 28.75
N ARG A 552 29.50 14.98 27.83
CA ARG A 552 28.40 15.93 28.09
C ARG A 552 27.15 15.21 28.60
N LYS A 553 26.58 15.70 29.71
CA LYS A 553 25.29 15.24 30.24
C LYS A 553 24.15 15.85 29.44
N ALA A 554 23.07 15.07 29.32
CA ALA A 554 21.82 15.54 28.72
C ALA A 554 21.23 16.69 29.53
N VAL A 555 20.69 17.67 28.81
CA VAL A 555 20.00 18.83 29.38
C VAL A 555 18.62 18.99 28.74
N GLU A 556 17.76 19.79 29.37
CA GLU A 556 16.43 20.16 28.87
C GLU A 556 16.44 20.62 27.40
N ALA A 557 17.40 21.46 27.03
CA ALA A 557 17.55 21.96 25.66
C ALA A 557 17.81 20.87 24.60
N ASP A 558 18.27 19.67 24.99
CA ASP A 558 18.42 18.55 24.06
C ASP A 558 17.05 17.94 23.72
N LEU A 559 16.16 17.79 24.72
CA LEU A 559 14.77 17.36 24.51
C LEU A 559 14.00 18.41 23.67
N GLN A 560 14.21 19.70 23.97
CA GLN A 560 13.59 20.79 23.23
C GLN A 560 13.91 20.79 21.75
N ARG A 561 15.19 20.66 21.42
CA ARG A 561 15.64 20.62 20.02
C ARG A 561 15.11 19.41 19.27
N ASP A 562 15.04 18.26 19.95
CA ASP A 562 14.56 17.01 19.35
C ASP A 562 13.06 17.06 19.06
N PHE A 563 12.25 17.52 20.02
CA PHE A 563 10.81 17.66 19.82
C PHE A 563 10.47 18.72 18.78
N HIS A 564 11.19 19.85 18.81
CA HIS A 564 11.07 20.86 17.76
C HIS A 564 11.38 20.29 16.37
N GLY A 565 12.53 19.61 16.23
CA GLY A 565 12.93 18.98 14.96
C GLY A 565 11.90 17.95 14.49
N TRP A 566 11.28 17.20 15.41
CA TRP A 566 10.20 16.28 15.10
C TRP A 566 8.98 16.99 14.50
N LEU A 567 8.49 18.06 15.15
CA LEU A 567 7.34 18.80 14.65
C LEU A 567 7.63 19.53 13.34
N GLN A 568 8.86 20.04 13.17
CA GLN A 568 9.35 20.64 11.92
C GLN A 568 9.49 19.63 10.78
N ALA A 569 9.78 18.37 11.07
CA ALA A 569 9.80 17.30 10.07
C ALA A 569 8.40 16.72 9.79
N GLY A 570 7.43 17.01 10.66
CA GLY A 570 6.08 16.46 10.65
C GLY A 570 5.04 17.33 9.93
N PRO A 571 3.75 16.93 9.98
CA PRO A 571 2.66 17.67 9.33
C PRO A 571 2.42 19.08 9.88
N LEU A 572 3.03 19.44 11.02
CA LEU A 572 2.90 20.75 11.65
C LEU A 572 4.06 21.71 11.27
N HIS A 573 4.90 21.37 10.30
CA HIS A 573 6.14 22.07 10.03
C HIS A 573 6.03 23.58 9.78
N ASN A 574 4.95 24.05 9.12
CA ASN A 574 4.77 25.46 8.77
C ASN A 574 4.27 26.34 9.94
N ILE A 575 3.98 25.74 11.08
CA ILE A 575 3.28 26.42 12.18
C ILE A 575 3.97 26.26 13.52
N VAL A 576 5.21 25.75 13.54
CA VAL A 576 6.00 25.52 14.76
C VAL A 576 7.07 26.61 14.89
N PHE A 577 7.17 27.21 16.07
CA PHE A 577 8.13 28.26 16.40
C PHE A 577 8.88 27.92 17.69
N VAL A 578 10.18 28.21 17.74
CA VAL A 578 11.03 28.05 18.92
C VAL A 578 11.51 29.42 19.39
N GLU A 579 11.46 29.63 20.71
CA GLU A 579 11.88 30.86 21.39
C GLU A 579 11.22 32.16 20.87
N PRO A 580 9.89 32.25 20.72
CA PRO A 580 9.26 33.56 20.54
C PRO A 580 9.53 34.41 21.79
N THR A 581 10.22 35.53 21.61
CA THR A 581 10.38 36.56 22.65
C THR A 581 9.03 37.24 22.88
N ASP A 582 8.75 37.67 24.11
CA ASP A 582 7.57 38.48 24.49
C ASP A 582 6.18 37.80 24.53
N MET A 583 6.07 36.57 25.06
CA MET A 583 4.78 35.99 25.51
C MET A 583 4.74 35.93 27.05
N GLY A 584 3.99 36.83 27.70
CA GLY A 584 3.64 36.71 29.12
C GLY A 584 4.78 36.80 30.16
N MET A 585 5.87 37.54 29.89
CA MET A 585 7.04 37.72 30.78
C MET A 585 7.95 36.47 30.95
N GLY A 586 7.82 35.43 30.11
CA GLY A 586 8.66 34.22 30.15
C GLY A 586 9.06 33.68 28.77
N ARG A 587 10.09 32.81 28.73
CA ARG A 587 10.52 32.08 27.52
C ARG A 587 9.69 30.80 27.38
N ALA A 588 9.07 30.62 26.23
CA ALA A 588 8.37 29.41 25.81
C ALA A 588 9.34 28.44 25.12
N ASP A 589 9.32 27.15 25.47
CA ASP A 589 10.24 26.16 24.91
C ASP A 589 9.89 25.78 23.46
N VAL A 590 8.65 25.35 23.18
CA VAL A 590 8.14 25.11 21.81
C VAL A 590 6.70 25.61 21.69
N LEU A 591 6.43 26.48 20.71
CA LEU A 591 5.11 27.06 20.46
C LEU A 591 4.57 26.63 19.09
N VAL A 592 3.31 26.18 19.02
CA VAL A 592 2.63 25.82 17.77
C VAL A 592 1.44 26.77 17.51
N HIS A 593 1.32 27.27 16.27
CA HIS A 593 0.44 28.37 15.89
C HIS A 593 -0.59 27.97 14.82
N PHE A 594 -1.83 27.74 15.23
CA PHE A 594 -2.94 27.45 14.31
C PHE A 594 -3.80 28.71 14.10
N GLY A 595 -3.35 29.61 13.22
CA GLY A 595 -4.04 30.87 12.96
C GLY A 595 -4.03 31.78 14.20
N SER A 596 -5.17 31.95 14.87
CA SER A 596 -5.27 32.68 16.15
C SER A 596 -5.02 31.82 17.39
N LEU A 597 -5.07 30.49 17.25
CA LEU A 597 -4.83 29.55 18.34
C LEU A 597 -3.34 29.27 18.51
N ARG A 598 -2.90 29.16 19.76
CA ARG A 598 -1.49 28.92 20.12
C ARG A 598 -1.44 27.92 21.26
N TYR A 599 -0.61 26.90 21.12
CA TYR A 599 -0.37 25.91 22.14
C TYR A 599 1.09 25.88 22.52
N LEU A 600 1.35 25.89 23.83
CA LEU A 600 2.68 25.79 24.38
C LEU A 600 2.98 24.35 24.78
N THR A 601 4.18 23.90 24.45
CA THR A 601 4.80 22.74 25.07
C THR A 601 5.94 23.21 25.95
N GLU A 602 5.74 23.16 27.27
CA GLU A 602 6.77 23.41 28.27
C GLU A 602 7.63 22.16 28.43
N MET A 603 8.94 22.34 28.59
CA MET A 603 9.88 21.23 28.67
C MET A 603 10.75 21.35 29.90
N LYS A 604 10.97 20.23 30.58
CA LYS A 604 11.76 20.18 31.82
C LYS A 604 12.70 18.99 31.83
N GLN A 605 13.75 19.07 32.63
CA GLN A 605 14.53 17.89 33.02
C GLN A 605 14.38 17.64 34.52
N ASP A 606 14.33 16.37 34.94
CA ASP A 606 14.33 16.02 36.36
C ASP A 606 15.27 14.84 36.64
N SER A 607 16.23 15.04 37.54
CA SER A 607 17.22 14.04 37.95
C SER A 607 16.87 13.34 39.27
N ASP A 608 15.86 13.83 39.98
CA ASP A 608 15.62 13.48 41.38
C ASP A 608 14.42 12.53 41.50
N ASP A 609 13.27 12.91 40.93
CA ASP A 609 12.04 12.10 40.93
C ASP A 609 11.21 12.32 39.65
N ASN A 610 10.70 11.23 39.07
CA ASN A 610 9.83 11.24 37.90
C ASN A 610 8.51 10.48 38.15
N THR A 611 8.03 10.50 39.39
CA THR A 611 6.63 10.16 39.72
C THR A 611 5.67 11.26 39.26
N ARG A 612 4.44 10.87 38.90
CA ARG A 612 3.42 11.81 38.42
C ARG A 612 3.16 12.93 39.44
N ALA A 613 3.01 12.57 40.71
CA ALA A 613 2.75 13.51 41.80
C ALA A 613 3.87 14.56 41.97
N HIS A 614 5.13 14.17 41.83
CA HIS A 614 6.25 15.11 41.91
C HIS A 614 6.28 16.06 40.71
N ILE A 615 6.12 15.53 39.50
CA ILE A 615 6.09 16.34 38.27
C ILE A 615 4.95 17.37 38.30
N GLU A 616 3.76 16.95 38.72
CA GLU A 616 2.61 17.83 38.87
C GLU A 616 2.85 18.92 39.93
N ALA A 617 3.34 18.55 41.11
CA ALA A 617 3.59 19.51 42.18
C ALA A 617 4.67 20.55 41.82
N ARG A 618 5.64 20.16 40.98
CA ARG A 618 6.83 20.97 40.70
C ARG A 618 6.71 21.84 39.45
N TYR A 619 6.11 21.34 38.38
CA TYR A 619 6.17 21.99 37.06
C TYR A 619 4.82 22.44 36.52
N LEU A 620 3.71 21.89 37.02
CA LEU A 620 2.39 22.12 36.43
C LEU A 620 1.90 23.57 36.58
N ALA A 621 2.18 24.21 37.72
CA ALA A 621 1.77 25.60 37.95
C ALA A 621 2.43 26.56 36.95
N GLN A 622 3.69 26.32 36.59
CA GLN A 622 4.42 27.15 35.63
C GLN A 622 3.88 26.97 34.21
N GLU A 623 3.66 25.73 33.78
CA GLU A 623 3.10 25.44 32.45
C GLU A 623 1.71 26.07 32.31
N ALA A 624 0.87 25.91 33.32
CA ALA A 624 -0.51 26.35 33.24
C ALA A 624 -0.59 27.88 33.06
N GLU A 625 0.33 28.66 33.62
CA GLU A 625 0.32 30.12 33.49
C GLU A 625 0.44 30.64 32.05
N TYR A 626 1.05 29.87 31.16
CA TYR A 626 1.20 30.27 29.76
C TYR A 626 -0.08 30.13 28.93
N THR A 627 -1.06 29.35 29.39
CA THR A 627 -2.36 29.21 28.70
C THR A 627 -3.32 30.37 28.98
N ASN A 628 -2.93 31.36 29.80
CA ASN A 628 -3.80 32.47 30.22
C ASN A 628 -4.21 33.42 29.08
N THR A 629 -3.51 33.40 27.95
CA THR A 629 -3.77 34.29 26.79
C THR A 629 -4.30 33.55 25.56
N ASN A 630 -4.63 32.25 25.68
CA ASN A 630 -5.16 31.43 24.59
C ASN A 630 -6.12 30.35 25.12
N ALA A 631 -6.43 29.32 24.32
CA ALA A 631 -7.21 28.18 24.76
C ALA A 631 -6.54 27.49 25.97
N PRO A 632 -7.31 26.97 26.95
CA PRO A 632 -6.82 26.47 28.24
C PRO A 632 -6.21 25.07 28.14
N PHE A 633 -5.41 24.83 27.09
CA PHE A 633 -4.80 23.56 26.77
C PHE A 633 -3.30 23.74 26.50
N GLY A 634 -2.49 22.86 27.07
CA GLY A 634 -1.04 22.88 26.88
C GLY A 634 -0.39 21.52 27.10
N GLN A 635 0.93 21.48 27.01
CA GLN A 635 1.71 20.24 27.10
C GLN A 635 2.93 20.43 27.99
N LEU A 636 3.27 19.40 28.75
CA LEU A 636 4.47 19.33 29.56
C LEU A 636 5.27 18.08 29.19
N LEU A 637 6.49 18.26 28.69
CA LEU A 637 7.40 17.15 28.41
C LEU A 637 8.59 17.15 29.35
N VAL A 638 8.85 16.02 30.00
CA VAL A 638 9.93 15.91 31.00
C VAL A 638 10.98 14.89 30.55
N LEU A 639 12.24 15.32 30.51
CA LEU A 639 13.40 14.44 30.35
C LEU A 639 13.76 13.82 31.70
N ASP A 640 13.51 12.53 31.84
CA ASP A 640 13.79 11.77 33.05
C ASP A 640 15.27 11.37 33.12
N LEU A 641 16.03 12.06 33.96
CA LEU A 641 17.44 11.82 34.22
C LEU A 641 17.68 11.09 35.54
N THR A 642 16.65 10.48 36.14
CA THR A 642 16.84 9.68 37.36
C THR A 642 17.82 8.52 37.11
N PRO A 643 18.62 8.13 38.12
CA PRO A 643 19.52 6.99 38.00
C PRO A 643 18.75 5.71 37.66
N LYS A 644 19.06 5.10 36.50
CA LYS A 644 18.56 3.77 36.13
C LYS A 644 19.45 2.71 36.79
N SER A 645 19.32 2.52 38.10
CA SER A 645 20.08 1.53 38.87
C SER A 645 19.16 0.43 39.38
N GLY A 646 19.17 -0.75 38.73
CA GLY A 646 18.42 -1.94 39.16
C GLY A 646 17.69 -2.66 38.02
N THR A 647 17.01 -3.76 38.35
CA THR A 647 16.25 -4.66 37.43
C THR A 647 14.88 -4.11 37.00
N GLY A 648 14.53 -2.87 37.36
CA GLY A 648 13.19 -2.31 37.18
C GLY A 648 12.80 -1.92 35.74
N GLY A 649 13.72 -2.02 34.77
CA GLY A 649 13.45 -1.71 33.35
C GLY A 649 13.02 -0.27 33.09
N THR A 650 12.49 -0.01 31.89
CA THR A 650 11.83 1.26 31.51
C THR A 650 10.32 1.04 31.43
N ARG A 651 9.54 1.98 31.96
CA ARG A 651 8.08 1.97 31.91
C ARG A 651 7.56 2.13 30.48
N ARG A 652 6.36 1.63 30.20
CA ARG A 652 5.69 1.77 28.91
C ARG A 652 5.17 3.20 28.72
N ILE A 653 4.89 3.59 27.47
CA ILE A 653 4.47 4.96 27.11
C ILE A 653 3.14 5.33 27.76
N ASP A 654 2.19 4.40 27.86
CA ASP A 654 0.89 4.57 28.53
C ASP A 654 1.01 4.78 30.05
N GLU A 655 2.14 4.36 30.64
CA GLU A 655 2.48 4.63 32.04
C GLU A 655 3.19 5.98 32.22
N LEU A 656 3.85 6.47 31.16
CA LEU A 656 4.65 7.71 31.12
C LEU A 656 3.90 8.92 30.57
N THR A 657 2.64 8.77 30.17
CA THR A 657 1.80 9.83 29.61
C THR A 657 0.45 9.90 30.30
N TRP A 658 -0.01 11.10 30.62
CA TRP A 658 -1.30 11.32 31.27
C TRP A 658 -1.81 12.74 31.04
N LEU A 659 -3.13 12.95 31.19
CA LEU A 659 -3.71 14.28 31.28
C LEU A 659 -3.80 14.69 32.75
N THR A 660 -3.54 15.96 33.01
CA THR A 660 -3.68 16.57 34.34
C THR A 660 -4.35 17.94 34.23
N THR A 661 -4.81 18.47 35.36
CA THR A 661 -5.58 19.71 35.41
C THR A 661 -5.01 20.65 36.47
N HIS A 662 -4.91 21.92 36.12
CA HIS A 662 -4.51 22.98 37.04
C HIS A 662 -5.50 24.14 36.98
N ARG A 663 -5.95 24.61 38.15
CA ARG A 663 -6.72 25.84 38.29
C ARG A 663 -5.89 26.82 39.13
N PRO A 664 -5.42 27.93 38.55
CA PRO A 664 -4.73 28.97 39.31
C PRO A 664 -5.59 29.51 40.45
N GLN A 665 -4.94 29.99 41.50
CA GLN A 665 -5.65 30.54 42.66
C GLN A 665 -6.49 31.76 42.25
N GLY A 666 -7.82 31.66 42.45
CA GLY A 666 -8.76 32.73 42.11
C GLY A 666 -9.23 32.74 40.65
N ALA A 667 -8.84 31.76 39.83
CA ALA A 667 -9.38 31.58 38.48
C ALA A 667 -10.62 30.67 38.49
N ASP A 668 -11.57 30.95 37.59
CA ASP A 668 -12.78 30.12 37.40
C ASP A 668 -12.57 29.00 36.36
N THR A 669 -11.66 29.20 35.40
CA THR A 669 -11.37 28.25 34.32
C THR A 669 -10.27 27.26 34.71
N GLU A 670 -10.52 25.97 34.47
CA GLU A 670 -9.52 24.90 34.59
C GLU A 670 -8.66 24.83 33.33
N ARG A 671 -7.36 24.56 33.50
CA ARG A 671 -6.40 24.38 32.40
C ARG A 671 -6.01 22.92 32.33
N ARG A 672 -6.04 22.33 31.13
CA ARG A 672 -5.73 20.91 30.92
C ARG A 672 -4.41 20.73 30.19
N VAL A 673 -3.59 19.82 30.72
CA VAL A 673 -2.21 19.67 30.30
C VAL A 673 -1.94 18.21 29.98
N LEU A 674 -1.42 17.95 28.78
CA LEU A 674 -0.87 16.64 28.45
C LEU A 674 0.55 16.55 28.97
N ALA A 675 0.78 15.70 29.97
CA ALA A 675 2.10 15.42 30.51
C ALA A 675 2.69 14.15 29.87
N GLY A 676 3.96 14.21 29.47
CA GLY A 676 4.68 13.08 28.90
C GLY A 676 6.14 13.03 29.35
N ILE A 677 6.67 11.83 29.55
CA ILE A 677 8.05 11.61 29.99
C ILE A 677 8.89 10.97 28.87
N VAL A 678 10.03 11.59 28.54
CA VAL A 678 11.09 10.99 27.73
C VAL A 678 12.14 10.40 28.66
N THR A 679 12.35 9.09 28.58
CA THR A 679 13.31 8.41 29.46
C THR A 679 14.75 8.68 29.02
N GLY A 680 15.51 9.38 29.86
CA GLY A 680 16.95 9.53 29.77
C GLY A 680 17.72 8.49 30.59
N ASN A 681 19.06 8.58 30.58
CA ASN A 681 19.96 7.65 31.27
C ASN A 681 19.70 6.15 30.99
N ARG A 682 19.11 5.82 29.83
CA ARG A 682 18.78 4.44 29.45
C ARG A 682 20.02 3.55 29.45
N LEU A 683 19.88 2.36 30.02
CA LEU A 683 20.86 1.29 29.90
C LEU A 683 20.50 0.37 28.74
N THR A 684 21.48 -0.39 28.23
CA THR A 684 21.20 -1.44 27.23
C THR A 684 20.41 -2.58 27.88
N PRO A 685 19.54 -3.30 27.14
CA PRO A 685 18.80 -4.44 27.68
C PRO A 685 19.70 -5.47 28.37
N SER A 686 20.89 -5.73 27.81
CA SER A 686 21.92 -6.61 28.39
C SER A 686 22.44 -6.19 29.77
N ALA A 687 22.30 -4.92 30.14
CA ALA A 687 22.73 -4.42 31.44
C ALA A 687 21.75 -4.78 32.57
N TYR A 688 20.53 -5.21 32.23
CA TYR A 688 19.52 -5.67 33.20
C TYR A 688 19.60 -7.18 33.49
N SER A 689 20.39 -7.94 32.72
CA SER A 689 20.52 -9.40 32.84
C SER A 689 21.56 -9.87 33.87
N LYS A 690 21.82 -9.09 34.93
CA LYS A 690 22.80 -9.43 35.97
C LYS A 690 22.18 -10.02 37.23
#